data_AF-A0A8S0QC60-F1
#
_entry.id   AF-A0A8S0QC60-F1
#
_cell.length_a   1.000
_cell.length_b   1.000
_cell.length_c   1.000
_cell.angle_alpha   90.00
_cell.angle_beta   90.00
_cell.angle_gamma   90.00
#
_symmetry.space_group_name_H-M   'P 1'
#
loop_
_entity.id
_entity.type
_entity.pdbx_description
1 polymer ?
#
loop_
_entity_poly.entity_id
_entity_poly.type
_entity_poly.pdbx_seq_one_letter_code
_entity_poly.pdbx_strand_id
1 'polypeptide(L)'
;MQFPMGILRYLYCFTIFAVSLMFMVKVLASDPLSDALLSFRSEVIDDSNSLNDWFVPSGVNPSGGILACSWTGVKCSQNSSKIIGLDLSMKNLKGSLSGSQFNLFVDLVDLNLSHNSFSDKLPAGISSITNLKSLDISRNYFSGHFPSGFSKFQNLVVLDAFSNSFSGPLPADISEIQSLKVLNFAGSYFRGPIPSEYGSFKNLEFIHLGGNSLSGNIPPELGKLKTLSHMEIGYNRYEGEIPWQFGNLSELRYLDIADANLYGSIPKQISNLTKLDSLFLFSNQLTGNVPLEFSKILPIKSLDLSDNLLSGQIPDSFSELKNLRLLSLMYNELDGFVPEGIAKLPQLETLLLWNNNFSGSLPEDLGRHSKLKYVDVSTNNFVGSIPPDICSGGELMKLILFSNNFIQGLSPSLTDCSSLVRVRLENNSFSGDISLKFSNIPDLSYLDLSRNRFTGGIPTDIDQASGLQYFNVSNNPMLGGIIPLKTWSLPRLENFSVVSCSISGNIPPFQHCKSLTVIEFSANKFSGTVPESISNCKELVSIDLANNNLTGPIPLELAKLPAIGVIDMSQNSFIGPIPSEFGNSSTLKLLNVSYNDIWGLIPPQRTFRMMDRSAFFGNPKLCGAPLRPCHRESVIPNGLELGSRRTQKLAWILIICAVIVLFIMTVVFGTFYFKRGRKGQWKTVAFSGLPQFTAKDVLRSFNPVEVLQEAPALPDSICKVVLPTGITVSVKKIEWEPKRMEIVLQFLHRMGNARHNNLTTLLGMCYNSRLAYLLYDYLPNENLSEKIRMKRDWPTKYKIVIGIARGLCFLHHECYPAIPHGNLKASNIMFDENMEPHLVEYGLKSIVQSTSLFQAKNTKETGEFSTTKKEELYMDIYNFGEIILEVLTNGRLVNAASSISNTPKEILIREISNENDIDSSNSFKEEIRLVLEVALLCTTSRASMKDALKMLSGSKSQTNGNGT
;
A
#
# COMPACT_ATOMS: atom_id res chain seq x y z
N MET A 1 -81.09 -29.44 32.76
CA MET A 1 -81.63 -29.04 34.08
C MET A 1 -80.45 -28.85 35.04
N GLN A 2 -80.51 -27.78 35.83
CA GLN A 2 -79.45 -27.18 36.65
C GLN A 2 -78.79 -28.12 37.67
N PHE A 3 -77.50 -27.89 37.97
CA PHE A 3 -76.98 -27.81 39.34
C PHE A 3 -75.82 -26.78 39.43
N PRO A 4 -75.62 -26.08 40.57
CA PRO A 4 -75.06 -24.73 40.61
C PRO A 4 -73.61 -24.62 41.08
N MET A 5 -72.92 -23.64 40.50
CA MET A 5 -71.64 -23.05 40.90
C MET A 5 -71.78 -22.20 42.17
N GLY A 6 -71.28 -22.69 43.31
CA GLY A 6 -71.30 -21.93 44.57
C GLY A 6 -69.98 -21.89 45.35
N ILE A 7 -69.06 -22.84 45.14
CA ILE A 7 -67.94 -23.04 46.09
C ILE A 7 -66.56 -22.72 45.47
N LEU A 8 -66.43 -22.65 44.14
CA LEU A 8 -65.13 -22.45 43.49
C LEU A 8 -64.66 -20.98 43.42
N ARG A 9 -65.54 -20.00 43.65
CA ARG A 9 -65.21 -18.57 43.50
C ARG A 9 -64.52 -17.95 44.73
N TYR A 10 -64.73 -18.51 45.92
CA TYR A 10 -64.13 -17.98 47.15
C TYR A 10 -62.67 -18.44 47.36
N LEU A 11 -62.30 -19.65 46.91
CA LEU A 11 -60.91 -20.10 46.98
C LEU A 11 -60.00 -19.41 45.94
N TYR A 12 -60.55 -18.96 44.81
CA TYR A 12 -59.77 -18.30 43.76
C TYR A 12 -59.46 -16.82 44.09
N CYS A 13 -60.34 -16.13 44.81
CA CYS A 13 -60.09 -14.74 45.22
C CYS A 13 -59.08 -14.64 46.37
N PHE A 14 -59.05 -15.61 47.30
CA PHE A 14 -58.11 -15.58 48.43
C PHE A 14 -56.67 -15.92 48.00
N THR A 15 -56.50 -16.81 47.01
CA THR A 15 -55.18 -17.12 46.43
C THR A 15 -54.65 -15.98 45.58
N ILE A 16 -55.50 -15.26 44.82
CA ILE A 16 -55.07 -14.08 44.06
C ILE A 16 -54.72 -12.90 44.97
N PHE A 17 -55.45 -12.69 46.07
CA PHE A 17 -55.13 -11.60 47.01
C PHE A 17 -53.85 -11.90 47.83
N ALA A 18 -53.61 -13.16 48.19
CA ALA A 18 -52.38 -13.59 48.87
C ALA A 18 -51.14 -13.56 47.94
N VAL A 19 -51.31 -13.87 46.65
CA VAL A 19 -50.23 -13.78 45.64
C VAL A 19 -49.96 -12.32 45.25
N SER A 20 -50.96 -11.44 45.27
CA SER A 20 -50.79 -9.99 45.09
C SER A 20 -50.04 -9.34 46.28
N LEU A 21 -50.27 -9.83 47.51
CA LEU A 21 -49.57 -9.31 48.70
C LEU A 21 -48.12 -9.81 48.84
N MET A 22 -47.74 -10.89 48.15
CA MET A 22 -46.37 -11.43 48.14
C MET A 22 -45.46 -10.85 47.03
N PHE A 23 -45.98 -9.99 46.15
CA PHE A 23 -45.19 -9.23 45.18
C PHE A 23 -45.04 -7.73 45.53
N MET A 24 -45.21 -7.37 46.81
CA MET A 24 -44.57 -6.15 47.33
C MET A 24 -43.11 -6.49 47.67
N VAL A 25 -42.31 -6.75 46.64
CA VAL A 25 -40.86 -6.61 46.75
C VAL A 25 -40.66 -5.15 47.14
N LYS A 26 -40.06 -4.91 48.30
CA LYS A 26 -39.45 -3.63 48.64
C LYS A 26 -38.46 -3.33 47.51
N VAL A 27 -38.88 -2.56 46.52
CA VAL A 27 -37.97 -1.88 45.60
C VAL A 27 -37.15 -0.97 46.51
N LEU A 28 -35.91 -1.33 46.81
CA LEU A 28 -34.94 -0.34 47.26
C LEU A 28 -34.93 0.71 46.14
N ALA A 29 -35.40 1.91 46.43
CA ALA A 29 -35.34 3.01 45.49
C ALA A 29 -33.85 3.32 45.25
N SER A 30 -33.30 2.76 44.17
CA SER A 30 -32.07 3.26 43.56
C SER A 30 -32.34 4.69 43.08
N ASP A 31 -31.29 5.52 43.09
CA ASP A 31 -31.44 6.89 42.60
C ASP A 31 -31.65 6.90 41.07
N PRO A 32 -32.46 7.84 40.52
CA PRO A 32 -32.81 7.84 39.10
C PRO A 32 -31.61 7.94 38.14
N LEU A 33 -30.48 8.50 38.58
CA LEU A 33 -29.28 8.65 37.75
C LEU A 33 -28.49 7.33 37.65
N SER A 34 -28.39 6.58 38.75
CA SER A 34 -27.85 5.23 38.75
C SER A 34 -28.69 4.28 37.91
N ASP A 35 -30.03 4.39 37.99
CA ASP A 35 -30.94 3.60 37.13
C ASP A 35 -30.76 3.95 35.64
N ALA A 36 -30.57 5.24 35.32
CA ALA A 36 -30.31 5.68 33.96
C ALA A 36 -28.99 5.10 33.40
N LEU A 37 -27.94 5.01 34.22
CA LEU A 37 -26.68 4.39 33.83
C LEU A 37 -26.78 2.86 33.70
N LEU A 38 -27.57 2.18 34.55
CA LEU A 38 -27.86 0.75 34.37
C LEU A 38 -28.67 0.48 33.11
N SER A 39 -29.63 1.37 32.80
CA SER A 39 -30.36 1.34 31.53
C SER A 39 -29.41 1.54 30.35
N PHE A 40 -28.49 2.52 30.42
CA PHE A 40 -27.44 2.69 29.42
C PHE A 40 -26.58 1.43 29.26
N ARG A 41 -26.12 0.83 30.36
CA ARG A 41 -25.37 -0.43 30.34
C ARG A 41 -26.14 -1.57 29.68
N SER A 42 -27.46 -1.63 29.86
CA SER A 42 -28.30 -2.66 29.23
C SER A 42 -28.45 -2.51 27.71
N GLU A 43 -28.20 -1.32 27.16
CA GLU A 43 -28.21 -1.06 25.70
C GLU A 43 -26.88 -1.40 25.04
N VAL A 44 -25.79 -1.41 25.81
CA VAL A 44 -24.43 -1.54 25.32
C VAL A 44 -23.95 -2.98 25.43
N ILE A 45 -23.28 -3.45 24.38
CA ILE A 45 -22.61 -4.75 24.35
C ILE A 45 -21.20 -4.59 24.92
N ASP A 46 -20.94 -5.18 26.08
CA ASP A 46 -19.67 -5.13 26.81
C ASP A 46 -19.04 -6.54 26.95
N ASP A 47 -18.55 -7.08 25.82
CA ASP A 47 -17.91 -8.42 25.78
C ASP A 47 -16.65 -8.49 26.68
N SER A 48 -16.02 -7.34 26.93
CA SER A 48 -14.81 -7.18 27.74
C SER A 48 -15.10 -7.19 29.24
N ASN A 49 -16.38 -7.17 29.64
CA ASN A 49 -16.82 -7.01 31.02
C ASN A 49 -16.15 -5.79 31.72
N SER A 50 -16.02 -4.70 30.98
CA SER A 50 -15.35 -3.46 31.38
C SER A 50 -16.19 -2.56 32.30
N LEU A 51 -17.48 -2.86 32.42
CA LEU A 51 -18.47 -2.22 33.31
C LEU A 51 -19.00 -3.22 34.35
N ASN A 52 -18.14 -4.09 34.87
CA ASN A 52 -18.53 -5.16 35.80
C ASN A 52 -18.95 -4.64 37.19
N ASP A 53 -18.49 -3.46 37.58
CA ASP A 53 -18.76 -2.79 38.84
C ASP A 53 -20.05 -1.94 38.82
N TRP A 54 -20.71 -1.85 37.67
CA TRP A 54 -22.00 -1.17 37.50
C TRP A 54 -23.15 -2.07 37.95
N PHE A 55 -23.33 -2.18 39.27
CA PHE A 55 -24.46 -2.87 39.88
C PHE A 55 -24.82 -2.26 41.24
N VAL A 56 -26.02 -2.58 41.73
CA VAL A 56 -26.51 -2.15 43.06
C VAL A 56 -26.38 -3.33 44.04
N PRO A 57 -25.53 -3.26 45.09
CA PRO A 57 -25.39 -4.32 46.08
C PRO A 57 -26.66 -4.51 46.91
N SER A 58 -27.06 -5.77 47.15
CA SER A 58 -28.21 -6.08 48.00
C SER A 58 -27.91 -5.79 49.48
N GLY A 59 -28.64 -4.86 50.09
CA GLY A 59 -28.59 -4.61 51.55
C GLY A 59 -27.90 -3.30 51.98
N VAL A 60 -27.49 -2.44 51.05
CA VAL A 60 -26.95 -1.11 51.37
C VAL A 60 -28.09 -0.09 51.40
N ASN A 61 -28.38 0.50 52.56
CA ASN A 61 -29.21 1.70 52.64
C ASN A 61 -28.41 2.87 52.05
N PRO A 62 -28.87 3.51 50.95
CA PRO A 62 -28.16 4.64 50.39
C PRO A 62 -28.23 5.79 51.40
N SER A 63 -27.08 6.17 51.93
CA SER A 63 -26.89 7.43 52.65
C SER A 63 -26.98 8.60 51.66
N GLY A 64 -28.19 8.87 51.13
CA GLY A 64 -28.57 10.08 50.39
C GLY A 64 -27.82 10.47 49.10
N GLY A 65 -26.75 9.77 48.72
CA GLY A 65 -25.92 10.08 47.53
C GLY A 65 -26.17 9.16 46.34
N ILE A 66 -25.75 9.59 45.16
CA ILE A 66 -25.81 8.81 43.91
C ILE A 66 -24.89 7.58 44.03
N LEU A 67 -25.44 6.38 43.86
CA LEU A 67 -24.69 5.12 43.99
C LEU A 67 -23.62 4.96 42.90
N ALA A 68 -23.96 5.37 41.68
CA ALA A 68 -23.08 5.28 40.52
C ALA A 68 -21.79 6.10 40.63
N CYS A 69 -21.64 6.99 41.62
CA CYS A 69 -20.40 7.75 41.82
C CYS A 69 -19.18 6.89 42.16
N SER A 70 -19.40 5.63 42.55
CA SER A 70 -18.33 4.65 42.79
C SER A 70 -17.99 3.81 41.56
N TRP A 71 -18.76 3.93 40.47
CA TRP A 71 -18.61 3.10 39.28
C TRP A 71 -17.49 3.61 38.37
N THR A 72 -16.84 2.67 37.71
CA THR A 72 -15.75 2.91 36.78
C THR A 72 -16.24 3.83 35.66
N GLY A 73 -15.51 4.93 35.46
CA GLY A 73 -15.83 5.91 34.44
C GLY A 73 -16.83 6.99 34.86
N VAL A 74 -17.44 6.89 36.05
CA VAL A 74 -18.42 7.90 36.52
C VAL A 74 -17.74 8.89 37.45
N LYS A 75 -17.91 10.19 37.17
CA LYS A 75 -17.40 11.29 37.99
C LYS A 75 -18.54 12.13 38.53
N CYS A 76 -18.57 12.34 39.85
CA CYS A 76 -19.60 13.12 40.52
C CYS A 76 -19.10 14.44 41.12
N SER A 77 -20.04 15.33 41.47
CA SER A 77 -19.76 16.53 42.26
C SER A 77 -19.22 16.20 43.65
N GLN A 78 -18.56 17.17 44.33
CA GLN A 78 -17.92 16.97 45.65
C GLN A 78 -18.85 16.40 46.74
N ASN A 79 -20.16 16.62 46.61
CA ASN A 79 -21.20 16.13 47.51
C ASN A 79 -21.97 14.90 46.98
N SER A 80 -21.50 14.28 45.89
CA SER A 80 -22.09 13.11 45.24
C SER A 80 -23.58 13.26 44.87
N SER A 81 -24.03 14.49 44.65
CA SER A 81 -25.43 14.81 44.33
C SER A 81 -25.69 14.95 42.83
N LYS A 82 -24.64 14.98 42.00
CA LYS A 82 -24.71 15.15 40.54
C LYS A 82 -23.64 14.33 39.84
N ILE A 83 -23.94 13.78 38.67
CA ILE A 83 -22.96 13.20 37.75
C ILE A 83 -22.47 14.32 36.83
N ILE A 84 -21.17 14.59 36.85
CA ILE A 84 -20.53 15.66 36.09
C ILE A 84 -19.62 15.13 34.99
N GLY A 85 -19.21 13.87 35.03
CA GLY A 85 -18.39 13.27 33.97
C GLY A 85 -18.70 11.79 33.77
N LEU A 86 -18.64 11.35 32.51
CA LEU A 86 -18.79 9.96 32.10
C LEU A 86 -17.71 9.62 31.08
N ASP A 87 -16.74 8.81 31.49
CA ASP A 87 -15.62 8.35 30.67
C ASP A 87 -15.71 6.83 30.46
N LEU A 88 -16.11 6.47 29.24
CA LEU A 88 -16.23 5.10 28.77
C LEU A 88 -15.24 4.78 27.66
N SER A 89 -14.16 5.56 27.55
CA SER A 89 -13.18 5.40 26.47
C SER A 89 -12.41 4.08 26.56
N MET A 90 -12.01 3.53 25.40
CA MET A 90 -11.17 2.32 25.28
C MET A 90 -11.72 1.07 26.00
N LYS A 91 -13.04 0.95 26.11
CA LYS A 91 -13.71 -0.16 26.79
C LYS A 91 -14.19 -1.28 25.85
N ASN A 92 -13.96 -1.09 24.54
CA ASN A 92 -14.41 -2.01 23.47
C ASN A 92 -15.93 -2.26 23.52
N LEU A 93 -16.67 -1.22 23.92
CA LEU A 93 -18.13 -1.18 23.99
C LEU A 93 -18.72 -1.13 22.58
N LYS A 94 -19.83 -1.82 22.35
CA LYS A 94 -20.53 -1.87 21.06
C LYS A 94 -22.01 -1.60 21.20
N GLY A 95 -22.68 -1.44 20.06
CA GLY A 95 -24.13 -1.29 19.99
C GLY A 95 -24.55 0.10 19.55
N SER A 96 -25.87 0.29 19.54
CA SER A 96 -26.52 1.54 19.15
C SER A 96 -26.99 2.27 20.40
N LEU A 97 -26.70 3.57 20.49
CA LEU A 97 -27.14 4.39 21.62
C LEU A 97 -28.57 4.88 21.38
N SER A 98 -29.53 4.54 22.24
CA SER A 98 -30.90 5.07 22.11
C SER A 98 -30.96 6.58 22.39
N GLY A 99 -30.10 7.03 23.31
CA GLY A 99 -30.04 8.40 23.81
C GLY A 99 -31.24 8.82 24.66
N SER A 100 -32.11 7.87 25.04
CA SER A 100 -33.33 8.15 25.82
C SER A 100 -33.02 8.59 27.25
N GLN A 101 -31.86 8.20 27.79
CA GLN A 101 -31.40 8.51 29.14
C GLN A 101 -30.69 9.87 29.24
N PHE A 102 -30.27 10.47 28.11
CA PHE A 102 -29.46 11.69 28.11
C PHE A 102 -30.16 12.90 28.72
N ASN A 103 -31.50 12.92 28.69
CA ASN A 103 -32.30 13.95 29.34
C ASN A 103 -32.20 13.97 30.88
N LEU A 104 -31.69 12.91 31.51
CA LEU A 104 -31.48 12.83 32.96
C LEU A 104 -30.09 13.36 33.36
N PHE A 105 -29.12 13.33 32.45
CA PHE A 105 -27.74 13.76 32.71
C PHE A 105 -27.52 15.26 32.43
N VAL A 106 -28.47 16.12 32.83
CA VAL A 106 -28.42 17.57 32.54
C VAL A 106 -27.24 18.31 33.19
N ASP A 107 -26.65 17.75 34.24
CA ASP A 107 -25.49 18.31 34.95
C ASP A 107 -24.14 17.82 34.39
N LEU A 108 -24.14 16.96 33.36
CA LEU A 108 -22.94 16.38 32.78
C LEU A 108 -22.11 17.46 32.06
N VAL A 109 -20.81 17.47 32.37
CA VAL A 109 -19.82 18.42 31.87
C VAL A 109 -18.89 17.75 30.86
N ASP A 110 -18.48 16.51 31.13
CA ASP A 110 -17.55 15.76 30.28
C ASP A 110 -18.17 14.42 29.86
N LEU A 111 -18.25 14.15 28.57
CA LEU A 111 -18.70 12.87 28.01
C LEU A 111 -17.65 12.34 27.05
N ASN A 112 -17.01 11.23 27.41
CA ASN A 112 -16.00 10.57 26.60
C ASN A 112 -16.44 9.13 26.27
N LEU A 113 -16.68 8.86 24.99
CA LEU A 113 -17.07 7.56 24.43
C LEU A 113 -16.02 7.04 23.44
N SER A 114 -14.82 7.63 23.39
CA SER A 114 -13.87 7.40 22.31
C SER A 114 -13.23 6.01 22.32
N HIS A 115 -12.67 5.60 21.17
CA HIS A 115 -11.99 4.30 21.01
C HIS A 115 -12.89 3.12 21.39
N ASN A 116 -14.11 3.10 20.86
CA ASN A 116 -15.07 2.02 21.05
C ASN A 116 -15.59 1.55 19.68
N SER A 117 -16.63 0.71 19.69
CA SER A 117 -17.29 0.21 18.48
C SER A 117 -18.78 0.58 18.47
N PHE A 118 -19.13 1.77 18.99
CA PHE A 118 -20.50 2.29 18.89
C PHE A 118 -20.84 2.52 17.41
N SER A 119 -22.03 2.08 16.98
CA SER A 119 -22.46 2.11 15.59
C SER A 119 -23.80 2.83 15.42
N ASP A 120 -24.32 2.86 14.19
CA ASP A 120 -25.56 3.57 13.81
C ASP A 120 -25.46 5.09 14.04
N LYS A 121 -26.61 5.78 14.09
CA LYS A 121 -26.65 7.24 14.18
C LYS A 121 -26.33 7.70 15.60
N LEU A 122 -25.57 8.78 15.73
CA LEU A 122 -25.46 9.50 16.99
C LEU A 122 -26.87 10.03 17.38
N PRO A 123 -27.42 9.66 18.54
CA PRO A 123 -28.80 9.99 18.89
C PRO A 123 -28.95 11.50 19.13
N ALA A 124 -29.99 12.09 18.54
CA ALA A 124 -30.29 13.52 18.68
C ALA A 124 -30.55 13.94 20.15
N GLY A 125 -30.92 12.97 21.01
CA GLY A 125 -31.07 13.16 22.45
C GLY A 125 -29.81 13.69 23.14
N ILE A 126 -28.62 13.55 22.55
CA ILE A 126 -27.38 14.11 23.09
C ILE A 126 -27.47 15.63 23.28
N SER A 127 -28.24 16.33 22.42
CA SER A 127 -28.50 17.77 22.50
C SER A 127 -29.27 18.21 23.76
N SER A 128 -29.75 17.27 24.58
CA SER A 128 -30.38 17.56 25.87
C SER A 128 -29.38 17.84 27.01
N ILE A 129 -28.10 17.47 26.83
CA ILE A 129 -27.03 17.61 27.83
C ILE A 129 -26.42 19.02 27.76
N THR A 130 -27.21 20.06 28.05
CA THR A 130 -26.84 21.45 27.73
C THR A 130 -25.63 22.01 28.48
N ASN A 131 -25.23 21.40 29.60
CA ASN A 131 -24.08 21.83 30.41
C ASN A 131 -22.72 21.28 29.95
N LEU A 132 -22.71 20.48 28.87
CA LEU A 132 -21.51 19.83 28.37
C LEU A 132 -20.43 20.84 27.95
N LYS A 133 -19.21 20.60 28.41
CA LYS A 133 -17.98 21.32 28.04
C LYS A 133 -17.08 20.49 27.13
N SER A 134 -17.07 19.17 27.28
CA SER A 134 -16.29 18.27 26.44
C SER A 134 -17.15 17.10 25.96
N LEU A 135 -17.18 16.92 24.64
CA LEU A 135 -17.74 15.74 23.99
C LEU A 135 -16.65 15.09 23.13
N ASP A 136 -16.26 13.88 23.49
CA ASP A 136 -15.37 13.04 22.68
C ASP A 136 -16.09 11.74 22.30
N ILE A 137 -16.36 11.59 21.00
CA ILE A 137 -16.96 10.40 20.38
C ILE A 137 -16.04 9.82 19.30
N SER A 138 -14.76 10.19 19.32
CA SER A 138 -13.79 9.81 18.30
C SER A 138 -13.52 8.30 18.24
N ARG A 139 -13.08 7.80 17.09
CA ARG A 139 -12.73 6.40 16.83
C ARG A 139 -13.86 5.45 17.23
N ASN A 140 -14.99 5.64 16.56
CA ASN A 140 -16.19 4.81 16.63
C ASN A 140 -16.72 4.55 15.22
N TYR A 141 -17.89 3.92 15.10
CA TYR A 141 -18.57 3.63 13.83
C TYR A 141 -19.89 4.41 13.71
N PHE A 142 -20.01 5.58 14.35
CA PHE A 142 -21.20 6.41 14.22
C PHE A 142 -21.39 6.84 12.76
N SER A 143 -22.61 6.71 12.24
CA SER A 143 -22.93 6.85 10.82
C SER A 143 -24.16 7.72 10.57
N GLY A 144 -24.45 7.98 9.29
CA GLY A 144 -25.52 8.90 8.91
C GLY A 144 -25.12 10.37 9.04
N HIS A 145 -26.10 11.27 9.10
CA HIS A 145 -25.84 12.71 9.23
C HIS A 145 -25.51 13.05 10.68
N PHE A 146 -24.59 14.00 10.87
CA PHE A 146 -24.38 14.56 12.19
C PHE A 146 -25.67 15.28 12.66
N PRO A 147 -26.16 15.01 13.88
CA PRO A 147 -27.44 15.56 14.35
C PRO A 147 -27.41 17.08 14.50
N SER A 148 -28.54 17.73 14.23
CA SER A 148 -28.73 19.16 14.43
C SER A 148 -29.11 19.50 15.88
N GLY A 149 -29.05 20.78 16.24
CA GLY A 149 -29.41 21.28 17.57
C GLY A 149 -28.22 21.39 18.53
N PHE A 150 -27.00 21.33 18.00
CA PHE A 150 -25.77 21.50 18.77
C PHE A 150 -25.57 22.94 19.24
N SER A 151 -26.27 23.91 18.64
CA SER A 151 -26.31 25.29 19.13
C SER A 151 -26.83 25.44 20.58
N LYS A 152 -27.49 24.40 21.13
CA LYS A 152 -27.91 24.38 22.55
C LYS A 152 -26.74 24.25 23.52
N PHE A 153 -25.59 23.73 23.11
CA PHE A 153 -24.44 23.53 23.99
C PHE A 153 -23.62 24.81 24.15
N GLN A 154 -24.18 25.82 24.82
CA GLN A 154 -23.57 27.15 24.94
C GLN A 154 -22.22 27.15 25.70
N ASN A 155 -21.90 26.09 26.44
CA ASN A 155 -20.67 25.93 27.20
C ASN A 155 -19.66 24.95 26.59
N LEU A 156 -19.95 24.37 25.42
CA LEU A 156 -19.10 23.34 24.81
C LEU A 156 -17.78 23.95 24.32
N VAL A 157 -16.68 23.40 24.82
CA VAL A 157 -15.30 23.82 24.53
C VAL A 157 -14.63 22.85 23.55
N VAL A 158 -14.86 21.55 23.72
CA VAL A 158 -14.27 20.49 22.90
C VAL A 158 -15.36 19.64 22.28
N LEU A 159 -15.32 19.52 20.96
CA LEU A 159 -16.10 18.56 20.19
C LEU A 159 -15.16 17.74 19.32
N ASP A 160 -14.94 16.49 19.69
CA ASP A 160 -14.14 15.54 18.92
C ASP A 160 -14.99 14.36 18.44
N ALA A 161 -15.06 14.21 17.12
CA ALA A 161 -15.73 13.11 16.44
C ALA A 161 -14.84 12.48 15.36
N PHE A 162 -13.52 12.61 15.51
CA PHE A 162 -12.51 12.05 14.61
C PHE A 162 -12.74 10.56 14.33
N SER A 163 -12.45 10.10 13.11
CA SER A 163 -12.45 8.67 12.75
C SER A 163 -13.81 8.00 13.03
N ASN A 164 -14.84 8.42 12.30
CA ASN A 164 -16.20 7.87 12.35
C ASN A 164 -16.73 7.60 10.95
N SER A 165 -18.00 7.18 10.83
CA SER A 165 -18.68 6.93 9.55
C SER A 165 -19.73 8.00 9.22
N PHE A 166 -19.60 9.21 9.77
CA PHE A 166 -20.52 10.32 9.50
C PHE A 166 -20.51 10.70 8.02
N SER A 167 -21.66 11.14 7.51
CA SER A 167 -21.89 11.45 6.10
C SER A 167 -22.82 12.66 5.94
N GLY A 168 -22.96 13.18 4.72
CA GLY A 168 -23.75 14.39 4.47
C GLY A 168 -22.96 15.68 4.76
N PRO A 169 -23.61 16.84 4.79
CA PRO A 169 -22.94 18.13 5.02
C PRO A 169 -22.42 18.28 6.44
N LEU A 170 -21.39 19.12 6.60
CA LEU A 170 -20.97 19.62 7.89
C LEU A 170 -22.11 20.45 8.54
N PRO A 171 -22.38 20.29 9.84
CA PRO A 171 -23.46 21.00 10.53
C PRO A 171 -23.09 22.47 10.75
N ALA A 172 -23.83 23.38 10.11
CA ALA A 172 -23.58 24.81 10.18
C ALA A 172 -23.92 25.41 11.56
N ASP A 173 -24.93 24.89 12.26
CA ASP A 173 -25.42 25.38 13.56
C ASP A 173 -24.38 25.28 14.69
N ILE A 174 -23.33 24.47 14.51
CA ILE A 174 -22.20 24.40 15.46
C ILE A 174 -21.47 25.74 15.56
N SER A 175 -21.47 26.57 14.51
CA SER A 175 -20.85 27.90 14.55
C SER A 175 -21.50 28.86 15.55
N GLU A 176 -22.72 28.57 16.00
CA GLU A 176 -23.40 29.35 17.02
C GLU A 176 -22.79 29.14 18.43
N ILE A 177 -22.02 28.06 18.63
CA ILE A 177 -21.36 27.74 19.90
C ILE A 177 -20.15 28.65 20.10
N GLN A 178 -20.36 29.77 20.79
CA GLN A 178 -19.32 30.80 20.96
C GLN A 178 -18.18 30.37 21.90
N SER A 179 -18.38 29.35 22.73
CA SER A 179 -17.39 28.83 23.68
C SER A 179 -16.44 27.79 23.06
N LEU A 180 -16.73 27.32 21.84
CA LEU A 180 -15.99 26.21 21.23
C LEU A 180 -14.55 26.62 20.90
N LYS A 181 -13.60 25.78 21.34
CA LYS A 181 -12.16 25.94 21.11
C LYS A 181 -11.60 24.86 20.20
N VAL A 182 -12.09 23.63 20.32
CA VAL A 182 -11.60 22.47 19.57
C VAL A 182 -12.76 21.85 18.80
N LEU A 183 -12.62 21.79 17.48
CA LEU A 183 -13.55 21.10 16.58
C LEU A 183 -12.78 20.08 15.74
N ASN A 184 -13.13 18.80 15.88
CA ASN A 184 -12.52 17.73 15.13
C ASN A 184 -13.58 16.82 14.47
N PHE A 185 -13.67 16.90 13.15
CA PHE A 185 -14.54 16.07 12.30
C PHE A 185 -13.76 15.28 11.26
N ALA A 186 -12.45 15.13 11.45
CA ALA A 186 -11.60 14.45 10.49
C ALA A 186 -11.85 12.93 10.40
N GLY A 187 -11.44 12.31 9.29
CA GLY A 187 -11.53 10.87 9.10
C GLY A 187 -12.96 10.33 9.08
N SER A 188 -13.88 11.00 8.39
CA SER A 188 -15.27 10.57 8.17
C SER A 188 -15.63 10.65 6.68
N TYR A 189 -16.92 10.68 6.34
CA TYR A 189 -17.41 10.79 4.96
C TYR A 189 -18.27 12.05 4.76
N PHE A 190 -17.97 13.14 5.47
CA PHE A 190 -18.66 14.42 5.26
C PHE A 190 -18.46 14.91 3.82
N ARG A 191 -19.48 15.55 3.25
CA ARG A 191 -19.56 15.99 1.84
C ARG A 191 -20.02 17.43 1.73
N GLY A 192 -19.82 18.03 0.56
CA GLY A 192 -20.20 19.42 0.31
C GLY A 192 -19.19 20.42 0.89
N PRO A 193 -19.49 21.72 0.83
CA PRO A 193 -18.57 22.76 1.26
C PRO A 193 -18.41 22.84 2.78
N ILE A 194 -17.29 23.41 3.22
CA ILE A 194 -17.20 23.94 4.57
C ILE A 194 -18.22 25.09 4.69
N PRO A 195 -19.11 25.10 5.70
CA PRO A 195 -20.05 26.20 5.91
C PRO A 195 -19.30 27.51 6.13
N SER A 196 -19.68 28.58 5.42
CA SER A 196 -19.02 29.89 5.59
C SER A 196 -19.28 30.49 6.98
N GLU A 197 -20.37 30.04 7.62
CA GLU A 197 -20.71 30.31 9.02
C GLU A 197 -19.61 29.87 9.98
N TYR A 198 -18.76 28.91 9.62
CA TYR A 198 -17.61 28.52 10.45
C TYR A 198 -16.61 29.67 10.62
N GLY A 199 -16.64 30.71 9.79
CA GLY A 199 -15.90 31.95 10.04
C GLY A 199 -16.41 32.80 11.21
N SER A 200 -17.52 32.41 11.86
CA SER A 200 -18.15 33.16 12.96
C SER A 200 -17.78 32.69 14.36
N PHE A 201 -17.02 31.59 14.51
CA PHE A 201 -16.55 31.16 15.82
C PHE A 201 -15.68 32.25 16.48
N LYS A 202 -15.96 32.57 17.74
CA LYS A 202 -15.23 33.62 18.48
C LYS A 202 -13.95 33.13 19.16
N ASN A 203 -13.93 31.86 19.60
CA ASN A 203 -12.88 31.32 20.45
C ASN A 203 -12.21 30.05 19.87
N LEU A 204 -12.46 29.72 18.59
CA LEU A 204 -11.92 28.49 18.01
C LEU A 204 -10.39 28.57 17.89
N GLU A 205 -9.70 27.61 18.48
CA GLU A 205 -8.24 27.51 18.54
C GLU A 205 -7.71 26.35 17.68
N PHE A 206 -8.51 25.30 17.49
CA PHE A 206 -8.18 24.10 16.74
C PHE A 206 -9.35 23.69 15.86
N ILE A 207 -9.09 23.49 14.57
CA ILE A 207 -10.03 22.90 13.62
C ILE A 207 -9.36 21.80 12.80
N HIS A 208 -9.97 20.62 12.79
CA HIS A 208 -9.51 19.49 11.97
C HIS A 208 -10.69 18.86 11.22
N LEU A 209 -10.66 18.97 9.89
CA LEU A 209 -11.69 18.46 8.96
C LEU A 209 -11.10 17.52 7.90
N GLY A 210 -9.82 17.15 8.04
CA GLY A 210 -9.09 16.40 7.03
C GLY A 210 -9.60 14.97 6.84
N GLY A 211 -9.34 14.37 5.68
CA GLY A 211 -9.67 12.97 5.41
C GLY A 211 -11.19 12.74 5.32
N ASN A 212 -11.89 13.64 4.62
CA ASN A 212 -13.33 13.56 4.36
C ASN A 212 -13.58 13.55 2.84
N SER A 213 -14.81 13.84 2.41
CA SER A 213 -15.17 14.06 1.02
C SER A 213 -15.72 15.49 0.80
N LEU A 214 -15.18 16.46 1.54
CA LEU A 214 -15.57 17.87 1.43
C LEU A 214 -15.19 18.41 0.04
N SER A 215 -15.98 19.33 -0.49
CA SER A 215 -15.87 19.80 -1.88
C SER A 215 -16.26 21.27 -2.04
N GLY A 216 -16.03 21.84 -3.22
CA GLY A 216 -16.27 23.27 -3.48
C GLY A 216 -15.17 24.15 -2.90
N ASN A 217 -15.36 25.47 -2.96
CA ASN A 217 -14.34 26.43 -2.57
C ASN A 217 -14.14 26.48 -1.06
N ILE A 218 -12.88 26.66 -0.62
CA ILE A 218 -12.57 26.97 0.77
C ILE A 218 -13.14 28.37 1.10
N PRO A 219 -14.01 28.50 2.12
CA PRO A 219 -14.67 29.78 2.40
C PRO A 219 -13.67 30.81 2.96
N PRO A 220 -13.56 32.01 2.34
CA PRO A 220 -12.66 33.07 2.82
C PRO A 220 -13.02 33.58 4.21
N GLU A 221 -14.25 33.35 4.68
CA GLU A 221 -14.72 33.69 6.01
C GLU A 221 -13.91 33.02 7.12
N LEU A 222 -13.30 31.85 6.86
CA LEU A 222 -12.41 31.20 7.84
C LEU A 222 -11.25 32.10 8.23
N GLY A 223 -10.79 33.00 7.35
CA GLY A 223 -9.76 34.01 7.66
C GLY A 223 -10.15 35.03 8.74
N LYS A 224 -11.40 35.01 9.22
CA LYS A 224 -11.87 35.85 10.35
C LYS A 224 -11.54 35.23 11.72
N LEU A 225 -11.14 33.96 11.79
CA LEU A 225 -10.89 33.23 13.03
C LEU A 225 -9.57 33.64 13.70
N LYS A 226 -9.59 34.76 14.43
CA LYS A 226 -8.39 35.38 15.02
C LYS A 226 -7.71 34.57 16.11
N THR A 227 -8.42 33.65 16.75
CA THR A 227 -7.91 32.77 17.81
C THR A 227 -7.31 31.46 17.28
N LEU A 228 -7.47 31.17 15.99
CA LEU A 228 -7.14 29.86 15.43
C LEU A 228 -5.62 29.66 15.40
N SER A 229 -5.17 28.58 16.04
CA SER A 229 -3.76 28.20 16.16
C SER A 229 -3.39 26.98 15.31
N HIS A 230 -4.36 26.09 15.07
CA HIS A 230 -4.16 24.87 14.29
C HIS A 230 -5.33 24.68 13.32
N MET A 231 -5.01 24.54 12.04
CA MET A 231 -5.98 24.34 10.97
C MET A 231 -5.51 23.21 10.06
N GLU A 232 -6.25 22.10 10.08
CA GLU A 232 -6.00 20.94 9.22
C GLU A 232 -7.27 20.56 8.46
N ILE A 233 -7.32 20.94 7.19
CA ILE A 233 -8.49 20.74 6.32
C ILE A 233 -8.15 19.96 5.04
N GLY A 234 -6.89 19.54 4.85
CA GLY A 234 -6.42 18.75 3.71
C GLY A 234 -7.09 17.38 3.53
N TYR A 235 -6.63 16.58 2.58
CA TYR A 235 -7.17 15.25 2.25
C TYR A 235 -8.68 15.30 1.97
N ASN A 236 -9.07 16.22 1.09
CA ASN A 236 -10.44 16.52 0.67
C ASN A 236 -10.47 16.81 -0.83
N ARG A 237 -11.63 17.19 -1.40
CA ARG A 237 -11.80 17.41 -2.83
C ARG A 237 -12.24 18.85 -3.13
N TYR A 238 -11.48 19.81 -2.60
CA TYR A 238 -11.80 21.22 -2.81
C TYR A 238 -11.63 21.64 -4.27
N GLU A 239 -12.21 22.79 -4.56
CA GLU A 239 -12.09 23.50 -5.82
C GLU A 239 -11.60 24.93 -5.54
N GLY A 240 -11.07 25.60 -6.55
CA GLY A 240 -10.63 26.98 -6.42
C GLY A 240 -9.21 27.14 -5.87
N GLU A 241 -8.93 28.35 -5.43
CA GLU A 241 -7.62 28.79 -4.94
C GLU A 241 -7.59 28.84 -3.40
N ILE A 242 -6.38 28.89 -2.82
CA ILE A 242 -6.22 29.18 -1.39
C ILE A 242 -6.69 30.63 -1.11
N PRO A 243 -7.64 30.86 -0.18
CA PRO A 243 -8.09 32.22 0.13
C PRO A 243 -6.96 33.07 0.72
N TRP A 244 -6.64 34.21 0.10
CA TRP A 244 -5.62 35.13 0.62
C TRP A 244 -5.95 35.66 2.03
N GLN A 245 -7.23 35.65 2.41
CA GLN A 245 -7.73 36.00 3.74
C GLN A 245 -7.16 35.09 4.83
N PHE A 246 -6.60 33.92 4.51
CA PHE A 246 -5.92 33.07 5.48
C PHE A 246 -4.71 33.78 6.10
N GLY A 247 -4.12 34.76 5.42
CA GLY A 247 -3.10 35.65 5.98
C GLY A 247 -3.57 36.51 7.17
N ASN A 248 -4.88 36.52 7.48
CA ASN A 248 -5.45 37.25 8.61
C ASN A 248 -5.52 36.42 9.90
N LEU A 249 -5.14 35.14 9.89
CA LEU A 249 -5.18 34.22 11.04
C LEU A 249 -3.99 34.44 11.99
N SER A 250 -3.97 35.57 12.70
CA SER A 250 -2.79 36.06 13.45
C SER A 250 -2.20 35.11 14.50
N GLU A 251 -2.96 34.12 14.99
CA GLU A 251 -2.49 33.14 15.97
C GLU A 251 -2.05 31.80 15.37
N LEU A 252 -2.14 31.63 14.04
CA LEU A 252 -1.94 30.35 13.37
C LEU A 252 -0.48 29.88 13.46
N ARG A 253 -0.31 28.63 13.89
CA ARG A 253 0.96 27.92 14.05
C ARG A 253 1.08 26.74 13.09
N TYR A 254 -0.03 26.10 12.76
CA TYR A 254 -0.07 24.92 11.89
C TYR A 254 -1.16 25.10 10.84
N LEU A 255 -0.77 25.01 9.57
CA LEU A 255 -1.68 25.03 8.44
C LEU A 255 -1.40 23.85 7.52
N ASP A 256 -2.39 22.98 7.39
CA ASP A 256 -2.37 21.84 6.47
C ASP A 256 -3.62 21.83 5.58
N ILE A 257 -3.36 21.99 4.28
CA ILE A 257 -4.34 21.93 3.19
C ILE A 257 -3.80 21.04 2.06
N ALA A 258 -3.01 20.03 2.41
CA ALA A 258 -2.45 19.09 1.45
C ALA A 258 -3.51 18.18 0.83
N ASP A 259 -3.24 17.57 -0.32
CA ASP A 259 -4.12 16.59 -0.99
C ASP A 259 -5.58 17.07 -1.10
N ALA A 260 -5.76 18.23 -1.74
CA ALA A 260 -7.01 18.99 -1.70
C ALA A 260 -7.52 19.47 -3.07
N ASN A 261 -6.80 19.19 -4.16
CA ASN A 261 -7.13 19.58 -5.54
C ASN A 261 -7.19 21.11 -5.78
N LEU A 262 -6.47 21.90 -4.97
CA LEU A 262 -6.41 23.35 -5.08
C LEU A 262 -5.52 23.79 -6.24
N TYR A 263 -5.87 24.90 -6.89
CA TYR A 263 -5.09 25.47 -8.00
C TYR A 263 -4.77 26.96 -7.77
N GLY A 264 -4.08 27.56 -8.75
CA GLY A 264 -3.69 28.98 -8.70
C GLY A 264 -2.41 29.21 -7.90
N SER A 265 -2.05 30.48 -7.70
CA SER A 265 -0.80 30.85 -7.01
C SER A 265 -0.92 30.79 -5.49
N ILE A 266 0.16 30.44 -4.81
CA ILE A 266 0.24 30.53 -3.35
C ILE A 266 0.10 32.02 -2.92
N PRO A 267 -0.90 32.40 -2.11
CA PRO A 267 -1.10 33.78 -1.70
C PRO A 267 0.05 34.29 -0.83
N LYS A 268 0.74 35.34 -1.27
CA LYS A 268 1.83 35.97 -0.48
C LYS A 268 1.37 36.46 0.89
N GLN A 269 0.07 36.73 1.07
CA GLN A 269 -0.52 37.16 2.34
C GLN A 269 -0.36 36.12 3.47
N ILE A 270 -0.13 34.84 3.15
CA ILE A 270 0.25 33.81 4.13
C ILE A 270 1.52 34.23 4.91
N SER A 271 2.39 35.07 4.33
CA SER A 271 3.55 35.64 5.03
C SER A 271 3.21 36.52 6.23
N ASN A 272 1.96 36.97 6.37
CA ASN A 272 1.51 37.73 7.54
C ASN A 272 1.32 36.83 8.78
N LEU A 273 1.38 35.51 8.63
CA LEU A 273 1.24 34.54 9.71
C LEU A 273 2.56 34.41 10.49
N THR A 274 2.90 35.43 11.27
CA THR A 274 4.20 35.53 11.96
C THR A 274 4.42 34.53 13.08
N LYS A 275 3.44 33.68 13.41
CA LYS A 275 3.52 32.58 14.39
C LYS A 275 3.56 31.20 13.74
N LEU A 276 3.50 31.11 12.41
CA LEU A 276 3.40 29.85 11.68
C LEU A 276 4.69 29.03 11.82
N ASP A 277 4.56 27.82 12.36
CA ASP A 277 5.62 26.82 12.54
C ASP A 277 5.63 25.81 11.39
N SER A 278 4.45 25.41 10.88
CA SER A 278 4.30 24.39 9.85
C SER A 278 3.33 24.81 8.75
N LEU A 279 3.76 24.68 7.51
CA LEU A 279 2.95 24.93 6.32
C LEU A 279 3.04 23.74 5.37
N PHE A 280 1.90 23.06 5.18
CA PHE A 280 1.76 21.90 4.29
C PHE A 280 0.73 22.18 3.21
N LEU A 281 1.19 22.26 1.97
CA LEU A 281 0.38 22.51 0.77
C LEU A 281 0.61 21.47 -0.33
N PHE A 282 1.25 20.35 0.02
CA PHE A 282 1.67 19.34 -0.94
C PHE A 282 0.50 18.61 -1.62
N SER A 283 0.77 17.96 -2.76
CA SER A 283 -0.21 17.21 -3.56
C SER A 283 -1.43 18.05 -3.92
N ASN A 284 -1.17 19.18 -4.59
CA ASN A 284 -2.19 20.06 -5.14
C ASN A 284 -1.83 20.42 -6.60
N GLN A 285 -2.52 21.39 -7.19
CA GLN A 285 -2.28 21.92 -8.53
C GLN A 285 -1.82 23.38 -8.49
N LEU A 286 -1.09 23.77 -7.44
CA LEU A 286 -0.64 25.14 -7.23
C LEU A 286 0.40 25.50 -8.28
N THR A 287 0.30 26.72 -8.83
CA THR A 287 1.14 27.23 -9.92
C THR A 287 1.88 28.50 -9.51
N GLY A 288 2.75 29.00 -10.38
CA GLY A 288 3.51 30.23 -10.15
C GLY A 288 4.66 30.03 -9.17
N ASN A 289 5.24 31.14 -8.70
CA ASN A 289 6.47 31.10 -7.92
C ASN A 289 6.21 30.89 -6.42
N VAL A 290 7.18 30.29 -5.74
CA VAL A 290 7.23 30.30 -4.27
C VAL A 290 7.35 31.77 -3.78
N PRO A 291 6.44 32.27 -2.92
CA PRO A 291 6.46 33.66 -2.48
C PRO A 291 7.73 34.01 -1.69
N LEU A 292 8.51 34.98 -2.17
CA LEU A 292 9.71 35.46 -1.46
C LEU A 292 9.39 36.03 -0.07
N GLU A 293 8.16 36.52 0.12
CA GLU A 293 7.69 37.06 1.39
C GLU A 293 7.59 36.00 2.49
N PHE A 294 7.62 34.70 2.17
CA PHE A 294 7.66 33.63 3.17
C PHE A 294 8.90 33.71 4.07
N SER A 295 9.97 34.38 3.62
CA SER A 295 11.11 34.78 4.46
C SER A 295 10.74 35.56 5.73
N LYS A 296 9.56 36.19 5.78
CA LYS A 296 9.06 36.90 6.97
C LYS A 296 8.51 35.97 8.06
N ILE A 297 8.24 34.70 7.74
CA ILE A 297 7.69 33.70 8.67
C ILE A 297 8.84 33.09 9.47
N LEU A 298 9.49 33.89 10.31
CA LEU A 298 10.71 33.48 11.03
C LEU A 298 10.56 32.21 11.90
N PRO A 299 9.39 31.89 12.50
CA PRO A 299 9.24 30.65 13.27
C PRO A 299 9.14 29.37 12.44
N ILE A 300 8.99 29.46 11.12
CA ILE A 300 8.71 28.28 10.28
C ILE A 300 9.80 27.21 10.43
N LYS A 301 9.37 25.99 10.73
CA LYS A 301 10.19 24.78 10.92
C LYS A 301 9.97 23.81 9.78
N SER A 302 8.75 23.70 9.28
CA SER A 302 8.39 22.74 8.24
C SER A 302 7.66 23.44 7.11
N LEU A 303 8.25 23.37 5.92
CA LEU A 303 7.67 23.88 4.68
C LEU A 303 7.63 22.75 3.66
N ASP A 304 6.42 22.28 3.34
CA ASP A 304 6.20 21.27 2.30
C ASP A 304 5.26 21.80 1.23
N LEU A 305 5.83 22.04 0.04
CA LEU A 305 5.14 22.49 -1.17
C LEU A 305 5.27 21.45 -2.30
N SER A 306 5.55 20.19 -1.96
CA SER A 306 5.79 19.14 -2.93
C SER A 306 4.59 18.78 -3.79
N ASP A 307 4.81 18.10 -4.91
CA ASP A 307 3.76 17.56 -5.78
C ASP A 307 2.73 18.64 -6.18
N ASN A 308 3.23 19.65 -6.88
CA ASN A 308 2.48 20.79 -7.38
C ASN A 308 3.04 21.18 -8.77
N LEU A 309 2.61 22.34 -9.30
CA LEU A 309 3.06 22.90 -10.58
C LEU A 309 3.81 24.22 -10.37
N LEU A 310 4.52 24.36 -9.24
CA LEU A 310 5.27 25.57 -8.90
C LEU A 310 6.48 25.72 -9.84
N SER A 311 6.77 26.95 -10.23
CA SER A 311 7.86 27.28 -11.16
C SER A 311 8.74 28.42 -10.63
N GLY A 312 9.82 28.72 -11.37
CA GLY A 312 10.82 29.68 -10.95
C GLY A 312 11.77 29.13 -9.88
N GLN A 313 12.45 30.04 -9.18
CA GLN A 313 13.58 29.71 -8.32
C GLN A 313 13.20 29.65 -6.83
N ILE A 314 14.03 28.98 -6.03
CA ILE A 314 13.98 29.09 -4.57
C ILE A 314 14.40 30.52 -4.19
N PRO A 315 13.60 31.28 -3.41
CA PRO A 315 13.98 32.64 -3.04
C PRO A 315 15.25 32.68 -2.18
N ASP A 316 16.23 33.52 -2.55
CA ASP A 316 17.46 33.75 -1.75
C ASP A 316 17.15 34.18 -0.30
N SER A 317 16.02 34.85 -0.11
CA SER A 317 15.53 35.30 1.20
C SER A 317 15.18 34.14 2.14
N PHE A 318 15.06 32.90 1.65
CA PHE A 318 14.85 31.72 2.52
C PHE A 318 16.05 31.46 3.44
N SER A 319 17.20 32.07 3.16
CA SER A 319 18.35 32.12 4.05
C SER A 319 18.05 32.75 5.42
N GLU A 320 16.98 33.54 5.55
CA GLU A 320 16.53 34.14 6.82
C GLU A 320 15.76 33.16 7.72
N LEU A 321 15.31 32.02 7.20
CA LEU A 321 14.46 31.06 7.91
C LEU A 321 15.28 30.15 8.85
N LYS A 322 15.89 30.75 9.88
CA LYS A 322 16.88 30.05 10.75
C LYS A 322 16.32 28.85 11.53
N ASN A 323 15.00 28.75 11.68
CA ASN A 323 14.33 27.64 12.36
C ASN A 323 13.93 26.50 11.41
N LEU A 324 14.14 26.65 10.10
CA LEU A 324 13.70 25.68 9.10
C LEU A 324 14.45 24.35 9.27
N ARG A 325 13.68 23.28 9.48
CA ARG A 325 14.14 21.89 9.64
C ARG A 325 13.83 21.05 8.41
N LEU A 326 12.66 21.25 7.83
CA LEU A 326 12.18 20.57 6.62
C LEU A 326 11.91 21.58 5.51
N LEU A 327 12.62 21.42 4.39
CA LEU A 327 12.29 22.08 3.13
C LEU A 327 12.02 21.01 2.07
N SER A 328 10.76 20.88 1.68
CA SER A 328 10.31 19.96 0.63
C SER A 328 9.66 20.72 -0.52
N LEU A 329 10.26 20.61 -1.69
CA LEU A 329 9.82 21.21 -2.96
C LEU A 329 9.79 20.19 -4.10
N MET A 330 9.89 18.90 -3.78
CA MET A 330 9.95 17.80 -4.75
C MET A 330 8.71 17.75 -5.66
N TYR A 331 8.83 17.19 -6.87
CA TYR A 331 7.74 17.13 -7.85
C TYR A 331 7.11 18.50 -8.14
N ASN A 332 7.89 19.41 -8.71
CA ASN A 332 7.42 20.69 -9.21
C ASN A 332 8.11 21.00 -10.56
N GLU A 333 7.90 22.21 -11.08
CA GLU A 333 8.55 22.75 -12.27
C GLU A 333 9.60 23.82 -11.91
N LEU A 334 10.22 23.73 -10.73
CA LEU A 334 11.18 24.72 -10.24
C LEU A 334 12.51 24.63 -10.99
N ASP A 335 13.17 25.77 -11.16
CA ASP A 335 14.41 25.92 -11.90
C ASP A 335 15.44 26.82 -11.18
N GLY A 336 16.52 27.18 -11.88
CA GLY A 336 17.58 28.02 -11.34
C GLY A 336 18.55 27.26 -10.44
N PHE A 337 19.00 27.91 -9.36
CA PHE A 337 20.03 27.41 -8.45
C PHE A 337 19.46 27.23 -7.04
N VAL A 338 20.12 26.40 -6.23
CA VAL A 338 19.86 26.36 -4.77
C VAL A 338 20.66 27.50 -4.13
N PRO A 339 20.02 28.46 -3.43
CA PRO A 339 20.72 29.59 -2.83
C PRO A 339 21.78 29.17 -1.81
N GLU A 340 22.96 29.79 -1.85
CA GLU A 340 24.06 29.54 -0.88
C GLU A 340 23.62 29.74 0.58
N GLY A 341 22.66 30.63 0.81
CA GLY A 341 22.13 30.87 2.15
C GLY A 341 21.38 29.67 2.75
N ILE A 342 20.91 28.71 1.94
CA ILE A 342 20.28 27.47 2.43
C ILE A 342 21.29 26.61 3.22
N ALA A 343 22.56 26.58 2.79
CA ALA A 343 23.62 25.88 3.53
C ALA A 343 23.91 26.49 4.91
N LYS A 344 23.53 27.75 5.12
CA LYS A 344 23.74 28.49 6.38
C LYS A 344 22.58 28.37 7.35
N LEU A 345 21.57 27.55 7.06
CA LEU A 345 20.42 27.32 7.93
C LEU A 345 20.81 26.34 9.05
N PRO A 346 20.86 26.78 10.32
CA PRO A 346 21.47 25.99 11.40
C PRO A 346 20.64 24.78 11.84
N GLN A 347 19.34 24.78 11.55
CA GLN A 347 18.40 23.73 11.97
C GLN A 347 18.00 22.79 10.83
N LEU A 348 18.54 22.96 9.62
CA LEU A 348 18.11 22.18 8.46
C LEU A 348 18.46 20.70 8.64
N GLU A 349 17.45 19.83 8.59
CA GLU A 349 17.59 18.37 8.74
C GLU A 349 17.22 17.65 7.43
N THR A 350 16.22 18.15 6.71
CA THR A 350 15.66 17.48 5.54
C THR A 350 15.55 18.45 4.37
N LEU A 351 16.20 18.11 3.26
CA LEU A 351 16.18 18.86 2.02
C LEU A 351 15.74 17.94 0.88
N LEU A 352 14.52 18.16 0.35
CA LEU A 352 13.92 17.35 -0.71
C LEU A 352 13.58 18.25 -1.91
N LEU A 353 14.36 18.15 -2.99
CA LEU A 353 14.25 18.99 -4.19
C LEU A 353 14.06 18.17 -5.48
N TRP A 354 13.93 16.86 -5.35
CA TRP A 354 13.96 15.94 -6.49
C TRP A 354 12.77 16.09 -7.44
N ASN A 355 12.93 15.63 -8.68
CA ASN A 355 11.95 15.83 -9.76
C ASN A 355 11.59 17.32 -9.96
N ASN A 356 12.61 18.11 -10.29
CA ASN A 356 12.51 19.51 -10.70
C ASN A 356 13.50 19.75 -11.87
N ASN A 357 13.77 21.01 -12.19
CA ASN A 357 14.69 21.43 -13.24
C ASN A 357 15.87 22.28 -12.70
N PHE A 358 16.25 22.11 -11.43
CA PHE A 358 17.37 22.83 -10.82
C PHE A 358 18.70 22.57 -11.53
N SER A 359 19.59 23.55 -11.51
CA SER A 359 20.86 23.57 -12.21
C SER A 359 21.98 24.15 -11.33
N GLY A 360 23.21 24.18 -11.86
CA GLY A 360 24.40 24.62 -11.10
C GLY A 360 24.84 23.63 -10.02
N SER A 361 25.74 24.05 -9.14
CA SER A 361 26.21 23.23 -8.02
C SER A 361 25.30 23.32 -6.81
N LEU A 362 25.33 22.29 -5.96
CA LEU A 362 24.84 22.41 -4.59
C LEU A 362 25.74 23.41 -3.82
N PRO A 363 25.18 24.17 -2.86
CA PRO A 363 25.94 25.07 -2.00
C PRO A 363 27.12 24.36 -1.33
N GLU A 364 28.31 24.97 -1.37
CA GLU A 364 29.56 24.34 -0.93
C GLU A 364 29.54 24.03 0.58
N ASP A 365 28.95 24.91 1.39
CA ASP A 365 28.85 24.75 2.85
C ASP A 365 27.67 23.86 3.29
N LEU A 366 26.96 23.20 2.37
CA LEU A 366 25.78 22.40 2.73
C LEU A 366 26.18 21.24 3.65
N GLY A 367 25.59 21.20 4.85
CA GLY A 367 25.89 20.23 5.91
C GLY A 367 26.94 20.69 6.93
N ARG A 368 27.64 21.81 6.65
CA ARG A 368 28.65 22.38 7.55
C ARG A 368 28.06 22.98 8.82
N HIS A 369 26.93 23.65 8.68
CA HIS A 369 26.26 24.36 9.77
C HIS A 369 24.97 23.69 10.25
N SER A 370 24.61 22.56 9.66
CA SER A 370 23.33 21.91 9.85
C SER A 370 23.48 20.41 10.07
N LYS A 371 22.52 19.82 10.78
CA LYS A 371 22.50 18.38 11.06
C LYS A 371 21.63 17.67 10.03
N LEU A 372 22.10 17.65 8.79
CA LEU A 372 21.38 17.00 7.70
C LEU A 372 21.18 15.50 7.99
N LYS A 373 19.95 15.04 7.80
CA LYS A 373 19.52 13.64 7.92
C LYS A 373 19.15 13.06 6.57
N TYR A 374 18.42 13.84 5.77
CA TYR A 374 17.90 13.40 4.48
C TYR A 374 18.15 14.46 3.42
N VAL A 375 18.94 14.11 2.42
CA VAL A 375 19.18 14.95 1.23
C VAL A 375 18.78 14.17 0.00
N ASP A 376 17.74 14.62 -0.68
CA ASP A 376 17.32 14.09 -1.97
C ASP A 376 17.15 15.22 -2.99
N VAL A 377 18.07 15.26 -3.95
CA VAL A 377 18.08 16.23 -5.05
C VAL A 377 18.09 15.51 -6.41
N SER A 378 17.67 14.26 -6.43
CA SER A 378 17.66 13.42 -7.62
C SER A 378 16.78 13.96 -8.75
N THR A 379 17.03 13.51 -9.98
CA THR A 379 16.23 13.90 -11.17
C THR A 379 16.14 15.42 -11.33
N ASN A 380 17.30 16.04 -11.48
CA ASN A 380 17.49 17.47 -11.74
C ASN A 380 18.65 17.64 -12.74
N ASN A 381 19.16 18.86 -12.92
CA ASN A 381 20.31 19.16 -13.76
C ASN A 381 21.53 19.64 -12.97
N PHE A 382 21.68 19.23 -11.70
CA PHE A 382 22.81 19.65 -10.85
C PHE A 382 24.16 19.20 -11.45
N VAL A 383 25.17 20.05 -11.29
CA VAL A 383 26.57 19.83 -11.71
C VAL A 383 27.51 19.99 -10.51
N GLY A 384 28.83 19.82 -10.74
CA GLY A 384 29.84 20.04 -9.70
C GLY A 384 30.11 18.81 -8.85
N SER A 385 30.44 19.02 -7.58
CA SER A 385 30.78 17.99 -6.60
C SER A 385 29.69 17.83 -5.52
N ILE A 386 29.79 16.72 -4.77
CA ILE A 386 29.10 16.61 -3.48
C ILE A 386 29.76 17.61 -2.53
N PRO A 387 29.00 18.45 -1.80
CA PRO A 387 29.55 19.36 -0.82
C PRO A 387 30.49 18.64 0.18
N PRO A 388 31.68 19.20 0.46
CA PRO A 388 32.71 18.55 1.27
C PRO A 388 32.28 18.31 2.71
N ASP A 389 31.33 19.09 3.22
CA ASP A 389 30.84 19.05 4.60
C ASP A 389 29.44 18.43 4.75
N ILE A 390 28.95 17.71 3.72
CA ILE A 390 27.55 17.24 3.69
C ILE A 390 27.14 16.34 4.87
N CYS A 391 28.12 15.69 5.51
CA CYS A 391 27.90 14.88 6.72
C CYS A 391 28.66 15.41 7.96
N SER A 392 29.12 16.66 7.97
CA SER A 392 29.86 17.21 9.12
C SER A 392 29.03 17.25 10.41
N GLY A 393 27.69 17.23 10.30
CA GLY A 393 26.77 17.07 11.43
C GLY A 393 26.62 15.63 11.98
N GLY A 394 27.12 14.61 11.29
CA GLY A 394 27.12 13.21 11.74
C GLY A 394 25.76 12.50 11.82
N GLU A 395 24.70 13.09 11.25
CA GLU A 395 23.32 12.55 11.29
C GLU A 395 22.78 12.16 9.90
N LEU A 396 23.59 12.26 8.83
CA LEU A 396 23.16 12.02 7.46
C LEU A 396 22.88 10.52 7.22
N MET A 397 21.61 10.18 7.02
CA MET A 397 21.14 8.80 6.85
C MET A 397 20.92 8.44 5.38
N LYS A 398 20.37 9.37 4.59
CA LYS A 398 20.08 9.15 3.16
C LYS A 398 20.66 10.27 2.33
N LEU A 399 21.47 9.88 1.35
CA LEU A 399 22.02 10.75 0.32
C LEU A 399 21.61 10.24 -1.06
N ILE A 400 20.73 10.98 -1.73
CA ILE A 400 20.10 10.57 -2.99
C ILE A 400 20.32 11.67 -4.02
N LEU A 401 21.23 11.42 -4.97
CA LEU A 401 21.71 12.39 -5.97
C LEU A 401 21.53 11.89 -7.42
N PHE A 402 20.85 10.76 -7.62
CA PHE A 402 20.79 10.08 -8.92
C PHE A 402 20.14 10.93 -10.02
N SER A 403 20.43 10.61 -11.30
CA SER A 403 19.88 11.33 -12.46
C SER A 403 20.16 12.84 -12.42
N ASN A 404 21.43 13.19 -12.34
CA ASN A 404 21.95 14.55 -12.40
C ASN A 404 23.23 14.56 -13.29
N ASN A 405 23.99 15.66 -13.26
CA ASN A 405 25.22 15.85 -14.01
C ASN A 405 26.44 16.09 -13.09
N PHE A 406 26.48 15.50 -11.88
CA PHE A 406 27.64 15.61 -10.98
C PHE A 406 28.90 14.95 -11.58
N ILE A 407 30.10 15.48 -11.33
CA ILE A 407 31.31 15.14 -12.10
C ILE A 407 32.51 14.71 -11.23
N GLN A 408 32.71 15.32 -10.06
CA GLN A 408 33.88 15.02 -9.20
C GLN A 408 33.76 13.66 -8.52
N GLY A 409 34.76 13.25 -7.75
CA GLY A 409 34.69 12.02 -6.95
C GLY A 409 33.80 12.15 -5.72
N LEU A 410 33.73 11.06 -4.93
CA LEU A 410 33.00 11.06 -3.67
C LEU A 410 33.63 12.05 -2.68
N SER A 411 32.78 12.77 -1.95
CA SER A 411 33.24 13.69 -0.91
C SER A 411 33.95 12.93 0.23
N PRO A 412 35.11 13.41 0.72
CA PRO A 412 35.80 12.81 1.85
C PRO A 412 34.93 12.63 3.10
N SER A 413 33.96 13.53 3.35
CA SER A 413 33.07 13.43 4.51
C SER A 413 32.21 12.17 4.52
N LEU A 414 31.97 11.55 3.35
CA LEU A 414 31.19 10.31 3.26
C LEU A 414 31.98 9.10 3.80
N THR A 415 33.31 9.18 3.82
CA THR A 415 34.20 8.11 4.27
C THR A 415 33.97 7.75 5.74
N ASP A 416 33.71 8.75 6.58
CA ASP A 416 33.59 8.62 8.03
C ASP A 416 32.17 8.92 8.53
N CYS A 417 31.19 8.94 7.63
CA CYS A 417 29.80 9.27 7.95
C CYS A 417 29.04 8.05 8.50
N SER A 418 29.25 7.73 9.78
CA SER A 418 28.75 6.51 10.41
C SER A 418 27.23 6.33 10.39
N SER A 419 26.47 7.42 10.21
CA SER A 419 25.00 7.42 10.14
C SER A 419 24.44 6.97 8.79
N LEU A 420 25.25 6.82 7.73
CA LEU A 420 24.76 6.50 6.38
C LEU A 420 24.09 5.13 6.33
N VAL A 421 22.85 5.13 5.84
CA VAL A 421 22.07 3.91 5.59
C VAL A 421 21.86 3.67 4.10
N ARG A 422 21.69 4.74 3.31
CA ARG A 422 21.38 4.66 1.87
C ARG A 422 22.10 5.74 1.07
N VAL A 423 22.85 5.30 0.06
CA VAL A 423 23.54 6.17 -0.90
C VAL A 423 23.13 5.77 -2.31
N ARG A 424 22.59 6.73 -3.06
CA ARG A 424 22.14 6.56 -4.46
C ARG A 424 22.68 7.67 -5.33
N LEU A 425 23.68 7.34 -6.14
CA LEU A 425 24.42 8.28 -6.99
C LEU A 425 24.32 7.92 -8.47
N GLU A 426 23.43 6.99 -8.84
CA GLU A 426 23.37 6.45 -10.17
C GLU A 426 23.03 7.48 -11.26
N ASN A 427 23.42 7.20 -12.51
CA ASN A 427 23.11 8.06 -13.65
C ASN A 427 23.62 9.50 -13.47
N ASN A 428 24.94 9.61 -13.30
CA ASN A 428 25.68 10.87 -13.15
C ASN A 428 26.99 10.79 -13.97
N SER A 429 27.94 11.70 -13.72
CA SER A 429 29.30 11.66 -14.27
C SER A 429 30.38 11.61 -13.18
N PHE A 430 30.07 11.11 -11.98
CA PHE A 430 31.04 10.96 -10.89
C PHE A 430 32.26 10.15 -11.36
N SER A 431 33.47 10.57 -10.95
CA SER A 431 34.74 10.03 -11.45
C SER A 431 35.75 9.80 -10.33
N GLY A 432 36.90 9.19 -10.65
CA GLY A 432 37.90 8.81 -9.65
C GLY A 432 37.53 7.54 -8.90
N ASP A 433 38.26 7.25 -7.83
CA ASP A 433 38.12 5.99 -7.10
C ASP A 433 36.95 6.03 -6.10
N ILE A 434 36.38 4.85 -5.79
CA ILE A 434 35.33 4.71 -4.78
C ILE A 434 35.99 4.80 -3.39
N SER A 435 36.09 6.01 -2.83
CA SER A 435 36.83 6.32 -1.60
C SER A 435 36.08 6.06 -0.28
N LEU A 436 35.12 5.14 -0.25
CA LEU A 436 34.40 4.77 0.98
C LEU A 436 35.25 3.84 1.86
N LYS A 437 35.16 4.00 3.19
CA LYS A 437 35.74 3.07 4.17
C LYS A 437 34.62 2.35 4.92
N PHE A 438 34.34 1.11 4.54
CA PHE A 438 33.18 0.38 5.05
C PHE A 438 33.25 0.08 6.55
N SER A 439 34.45 0.03 7.13
CA SER A 439 34.64 -0.08 8.58
C SER A 439 34.03 1.08 9.37
N ASN A 440 33.89 2.25 8.73
CA ASN A 440 33.45 3.49 9.37
C ASN A 440 31.97 3.79 9.11
N ILE A 441 31.30 3.02 8.24
CA ILE A 441 29.90 3.19 7.83
C ILE A 441 29.10 1.87 8.01
N PRO A 442 29.02 1.35 9.25
CA PRO A 442 28.53 -0.01 9.52
C PRO A 442 27.05 -0.23 9.15
N ASP A 443 26.25 0.83 9.16
CA ASP A 443 24.81 0.80 8.92
C ASP A 443 24.43 0.96 7.43
N LEU A 444 25.42 1.12 6.55
CA LEU A 444 25.17 1.26 5.11
C LEU A 444 24.54 -0.02 4.55
N SER A 445 23.27 0.08 4.17
CA SER A 445 22.47 -1.04 3.66
C SER A 445 22.33 -1.05 2.15
N TYR A 446 22.38 0.11 1.51
CA TYR A 446 22.10 0.24 0.08
C TYR A 446 23.05 1.25 -0.57
N LEU A 447 23.82 0.77 -1.54
CA LEU A 447 24.78 1.54 -2.30
C LEU A 447 24.57 1.34 -3.81
N ASP A 448 24.13 2.39 -4.49
CA ASP A 448 24.04 2.42 -5.96
C ASP A 448 24.93 3.55 -6.51
N LEU A 449 25.95 3.14 -7.26
CA LEU A 449 26.94 3.99 -7.92
C LEU A 449 26.91 3.77 -9.45
N SER A 450 25.88 3.09 -9.96
CA SER A 450 25.82 2.65 -11.34
C SER A 450 25.73 3.82 -12.34
N ARG A 451 26.12 3.59 -13.60
CA ARG A 451 26.06 4.59 -14.70
C ARG A 451 26.81 5.88 -14.34
N ASN A 452 28.09 5.72 -14.01
CA ASN A 452 29.03 6.80 -13.69
C ASN A 452 30.37 6.57 -14.43
N ARG A 453 31.44 7.26 -14.02
CA ARG A 453 32.79 7.18 -14.58
C ARG A 453 33.83 6.81 -13.51
N PHE A 454 33.45 6.02 -12.50
CA PHE A 454 34.35 5.60 -11.44
C PHE A 454 35.52 4.74 -11.97
N THR A 455 36.65 4.79 -11.26
CA THR A 455 37.91 4.07 -11.51
C THR A 455 38.36 3.32 -10.25
N GLY A 456 39.52 2.65 -10.31
CA GLY A 456 40.18 2.11 -9.12
C GLY A 456 39.67 0.75 -8.62
N GLY A 457 38.58 0.23 -9.19
CA GLY A 457 37.98 -1.06 -8.82
C GLY A 457 37.06 -1.00 -7.60
N ILE A 458 36.64 -2.18 -7.14
CA ILE A 458 35.80 -2.33 -5.95
C ILE A 458 36.69 -2.21 -4.70
N PRO A 459 36.31 -1.41 -3.67
CA PRO A 459 37.11 -1.26 -2.46
C PRO A 459 37.41 -2.60 -1.79
N THR A 460 38.66 -2.79 -1.38
CA THR A 460 39.12 -4.08 -0.84
C THR A 460 38.56 -4.41 0.54
N ASP A 461 38.12 -3.40 1.28
CA ASP A 461 37.51 -3.49 2.61
C ASP A 461 35.98 -3.65 2.55
N ILE A 462 35.40 -3.93 1.37
CA ILE A 462 33.96 -4.18 1.21
C ILE A 462 33.45 -5.28 2.13
N ASP A 463 34.31 -6.22 2.55
CA ASP A 463 33.98 -7.28 3.50
C ASP A 463 33.65 -6.77 4.92
N GLN A 464 33.98 -5.52 5.22
CA GLN A 464 33.62 -4.85 6.48
C GLN A 464 32.22 -4.23 6.47
N ALA A 465 31.52 -4.21 5.32
CA ALA A 465 30.20 -3.59 5.16
C ALA A 465 29.08 -4.46 5.75
N SER A 466 29.08 -4.72 7.05
CA SER A 466 28.16 -5.69 7.70
C SER A 466 26.67 -5.44 7.47
N GLY A 467 26.28 -4.18 7.26
CA GLY A 467 24.90 -3.78 6.97
C GLY A 467 24.46 -3.95 5.51
N LEU A 468 25.40 -4.13 4.57
CA LEU A 468 25.17 -3.99 3.14
C LEU A 468 24.27 -5.10 2.58
N GLN A 469 23.15 -4.71 1.97
CA GLN A 469 22.16 -5.58 1.34
C GLN A 469 22.19 -5.45 -0.18
N TYR A 470 22.34 -4.23 -0.70
CA TYR A 470 22.34 -3.96 -2.13
C TYR A 470 23.60 -3.18 -2.52
N PHE A 471 24.34 -3.74 -3.47
CA PHE A 471 25.53 -3.14 -4.04
C PHE A 471 25.45 -3.13 -5.58
N ASN A 472 25.46 -1.94 -6.17
CA ASN A 472 25.44 -1.80 -7.62
C ASN A 472 26.46 -0.75 -8.09
N VAL A 473 27.41 -1.17 -8.92
CA VAL A 473 28.39 -0.29 -9.58
C VAL A 473 28.34 -0.41 -11.10
N SER A 474 27.31 -1.05 -11.63
CA SER A 474 27.14 -1.36 -13.05
C SER A 474 27.28 -0.14 -13.96
N ASN A 475 27.73 -0.33 -15.20
CA ASN A 475 27.92 0.72 -16.21
C ASN A 475 28.94 1.78 -15.76
N ASN A 476 30.03 1.36 -15.14
CA ASN A 476 31.23 2.16 -14.92
C ASN A 476 32.38 1.54 -15.74
N PRO A 477 32.47 1.82 -17.06
CA PRO A 477 33.35 1.07 -17.96
C PRO A 477 34.85 1.23 -17.67
N MET A 478 35.23 2.27 -16.92
CA MET A 478 36.60 2.55 -16.49
C MET A 478 36.95 2.00 -15.09
N LEU A 479 36.01 1.31 -14.43
CA LEU A 479 36.17 0.85 -13.04
C LEU A 479 37.34 -0.15 -12.91
N GLY A 480 37.32 -1.22 -13.72
CA GLY A 480 38.37 -2.23 -13.76
C GLY A 480 38.57 -2.97 -12.42
N GLY A 481 39.75 -3.57 -12.23
CA GLY A 481 40.08 -4.32 -11.02
C GLY A 481 39.49 -5.73 -10.99
N ILE A 482 39.35 -6.27 -9.77
CA ILE A 482 38.85 -7.63 -9.48
C ILE A 482 37.79 -7.56 -8.37
N ILE A 483 36.96 -8.61 -8.23
CA ILE A 483 36.09 -8.74 -7.05
C ILE A 483 36.95 -9.18 -5.85
N PRO A 484 36.91 -8.49 -4.69
CA PRO A 484 37.62 -8.90 -3.49
C PRO A 484 37.23 -10.31 -3.01
N LEU A 485 38.19 -11.07 -2.50
CA LEU A 485 37.99 -12.49 -2.15
C LEU A 485 36.92 -12.74 -1.09
N LYS A 486 36.73 -11.79 -0.18
CA LYS A 486 35.82 -11.91 0.98
C LYS A 486 34.45 -11.28 0.74
N THR A 487 34.15 -10.76 -0.46
CA THR A 487 32.87 -10.10 -0.76
C THR A 487 31.66 -10.96 -0.39
N TRP A 488 31.71 -12.27 -0.65
CA TRP A 488 30.59 -13.18 -0.36
C TRP A 488 30.38 -13.47 1.14
N SER A 489 31.34 -13.12 2.00
CA SER A 489 31.22 -13.26 3.46
C SER A 489 30.28 -12.26 4.11
N LEU A 490 29.80 -11.28 3.34
CA LEU A 490 28.86 -10.28 3.81
C LEU A 490 27.53 -10.92 4.26
N PRO A 491 27.09 -10.69 5.51
CA PRO A 491 26.01 -11.46 6.12
C PRO A 491 24.63 -11.11 5.56
N ARG A 492 24.46 -9.89 5.03
CA ARG A 492 23.17 -9.35 4.58
C ARG A 492 23.13 -9.07 3.08
N LEU A 493 24.21 -9.33 2.34
CA LEU A 493 24.28 -8.99 0.91
C LEU A 493 23.32 -9.87 0.11
N GLU A 494 22.31 -9.23 -0.47
CA GLU A 494 21.26 -9.85 -1.30
C GLU A 494 21.54 -9.65 -2.79
N ASN A 495 21.93 -8.43 -3.18
CA ASN A 495 22.10 -8.04 -4.57
C ASN A 495 23.51 -7.50 -4.81
N PHE A 496 24.20 -8.07 -5.79
CA PHE A 496 25.53 -7.62 -6.18
C PHE A 496 25.64 -7.51 -7.70
N SER A 497 25.84 -6.29 -8.20
CA SER A 497 25.78 -5.95 -9.62
C SER A 497 27.00 -5.14 -10.07
N VAL A 498 27.73 -5.66 -11.07
CA VAL A 498 28.95 -5.08 -11.66
C VAL A 498 28.92 -5.15 -13.20
N VAL A 499 27.75 -5.07 -13.82
CA VAL A 499 27.55 -5.18 -15.28
C VAL A 499 28.34 -4.10 -16.02
N SER A 500 29.08 -4.42 -17.08
CA SER A 500 29.77 -3.42 -17.91
C SER A 500 30.73 -2.51 -17.12
N CYS A 501 31.60 -3.13 -16.32
CA CYS A 501 32.56 -2.43 -15.44
C CYS A 501 34.04 -2.69 -15.80
N SER A 502 34.30 -3.46 -16.87
CA SER A 502 35.65 -3.93 -17.22
C SER A 502 36.34 -4.74 -16.11
N ILE A 503 35.58 -5.34 -15.18
CA ILE A 503 36.14 -6.18 -14.11
C ILE A 503 36.82 -7.41 -14.74
N SER A 504 37.96 -7.80 -14.18
CA SER A 504 38.78 -8.91 -14.68
C SER A 504 39.07 -9.93 -13.59
N GLY A 505 39.83 -10.97 -13.93
CA GLY A 505 40.20 -12.04 -13.01
C GLY A 505 39.14 -13.14 -12.89
N ASN A 506 39.37 -14.05 -11.95
CA ASN A 506 38.46 -15.17 -11.71
C ASN A 506 37.36 -14.75 -10.73
N ILE A 507 36.19 -15.37 -10.85
CA ILE A 507 35.11 -15.21 -9.86
C ILE A 507 35.58 -15.80 -8.52
N PRO A 508 35.57 -15.05 -7.40
CA PRO A 508 36.00 -15.56 -6.11
C PRO A 508 35.13 -16.73 -5.63
N PRO A 509 35.69 -17.71 -4.91
CA PRO A 509 34.93 -18.86 -4.43
C PRO A 509 33.86 -18.43 -3.42
N PHE A 510 32.64 -18.94 -3.60
CA PHE A 510 31.48 -18.71 -2.75
C PHE A 510 31.55 -19.55 -1.46
N GLN A 511 32.62 -19.37 -0.67
CA GLN A 511 32.82 -20.11 0.59
C GLN A 511 31.72 -19.80 1.61
N HIS A 512 31.31 -18.54 1.67
CA HIS A 512 30.21 -18.03 2.48
C HIS A 512 29.27 -17.28 1.53
N CYS A 513 27.97 -17.51 1.60
CA CYS A 513 27.00 -16.91 0.67
C CYS A 513 25.58 -17.13 1.19
N LYS A 514 25.24 -16.54 2.34
CA LYS A 514 24.01 -16.90 3.06
C LYS A 514 22.77 -16.22 2.49
N SER A 515 22.89 -14.96 2.09
CA SER A 515 21.75 -14.09 1.78
C SER A 515 21.70 -13.66 0.32
N LEU A 516 22.67 -14.07 -0.49
CA LEU A 516 22.83 -13.60 -1.87
C LEU A 516 21.73 -14.20 -2.76
N THR A 517 20.92 -13.33 -3.37
CA THR A 517 19.78 -13.68 -4.22
C THR A 517 20.03 -13.38 -5.70
N VAL A 518 20.75 -12.29 -5.99
CA VAL A 518 20.99 -11.81 -7.36
C VAL A 518 22.45 -11.47 -7.58
N ILE A 519 23.02 -12.04 -8.64
CA ILE A 519 24.36 -11.75 -9.15
C ILE A 519 24.26 -11.28 -10.61
N GLU A 520 24.80 -10.11 -10.91
CA GLU A 520 24.83 -9.56 -12.27
C GLU A 520 26.25 -9.14 -12.68
N PHE A 521 26.90 -9.99 -13.48
CA PHE A 521 28.31 -9.88 -13.90
C PHE A 521 28.49 -9.67 -15.40
N SER A 522 27.41 -9.42 -16.14
CA SER A 522 27.48 -9.41 -17.60
C SER A 522 28.37 -8.31 -18.18
N ALA A 523 28.87 -8.54 -19.39
CA ALA A 523 29.70 -7.59 -20.14
C ALA A 523 30.98 -7.17 -19.40
N ASN A 524 31.74 -8.13 -18.88
CA ASN A 524 33.02 -7.90 -18.21
C ASN A 524 34.14 -8.73 -18.86
N LYS A 525 35.28 -8.82 -18.17
CA LYS A 525 36.46 -9.59 -18.58
C LYS A 525 36.73 -10.74 -17.60
N PHE A 526 35.69 -11.29 -16.97
CA PHE A 526 35.87 -12.44 -16.08
C PHE A 526 36.41 -13.64 -16.85
N SER A 527 37.35 -14.36 -16.23
CA SER A 527 38.03 -15.52 -16.82
C SER A 527 38.00 -16.72 -15.87
N GLY A 528 38.57 -17.85 -16.30
CA GLY A 528 38.58 -19.08 -15.51
C GLY A 528 37.23 -19.81 -15.57
N THR A 529 36.89 -20.54 -14.51
CA THR A 529 35.65 -21.32 -14.40
C THR A 529 34.73 -20.75 -13.33
N VAL A 530 33.44 -21.08 -13.38
CA VAL A 530 32.51 -20.79 -12.29
C VAL A 530 32.85 -21.68 -11.08
N PRO A 531 33.07 -21.13 -9.87
CA PRO A 531 33.46 -21.93 -8.70
C PRO A 531 32.37 -22.91 -8.24
N GLU A 532 32.73 -24.18 -8.01
CA GLU A 532 31.81 -25.23 -7.51
C GLU A 532 31.14 -24.86 -6.17
N SER A 533 31.83 -24.05 -5.36
CA SER A 533 31.30 -23.48 -4.12
C SER A 533 30.02 -22.65 -4.31
N ILE A 534 29.62 -22.28 -5.53
CA ILE A 534 28.34 -21.59 -5.80
C ILE A 534 27.13 -22.36 -5.23
N SER A 535 27.25 -23.68 -5.08
CA SER A 535 26.23 -24.52 -4.43
C SER A 535 25.95 -24.15 -2.96
N ASN A 536 26.80 -23.35 -2.32
CA ASN A 536 26.59 -22.80 -0.98
C ASN A 536 25.57 -21.65 -0.95
N CYS A 537 25.34 -20.96 -2.08
CA CYS A 537 24.42 -19.82 -2.18
C CYS A 537 22.95 -20.26 -2.25
N LYS A 538 22.39 -20.76 -1.14
CA LYS A 538 21.06 -21.39 -1.14
C LYS A 538 19.89 -20.48 -1.55
N GLU A 539 20.01 -19.18 -1.30
CA GLU A 539 18.99 -18.19 -1.63
C GLU A 539 19.12 -17.61 -3.04
N LEU A 540 20.08 -18.09 -3.85
CA LEU A 540 20.34 -17.52 -5.18
C LEU A 540 19.19 -17.81 -6.15
N VAL A 541 18.57 -16.73 -6.65
CA VAL A 541 17.43 -16.74 -7.58
C VAL A 541 17.87 -16.44 -9.01
N SER A 542 18.84 -15.54 -9.19
CA SER A 542 19.30 -15.11 -10.51
C SER A 542 20.81 -14.96 -10.57
N ILE A 543 21.40 -15.49 -11.63
CA ILE A 543 22.81 -15.30 -11.96
C ILE A 543 22.97 -14.96 -13.44
N ASP A 544 23.55 -13.79 -13.71
CA ASP A 544 23.90 -13.33 -15.06
C ASP A 544 25.41 -13.22 -15.19
N LEU A 545 25.99 -14.08 -16.02
CA LEU A 545 27.42 -14.17 -16.35
C LEU A 545 27.67 -13.85 -17.84
N ALA A 546 26.68 -13.33 -18.55
CA ALA A 546 26.73 -13.21 -20.00
C ALA A 546 27.87 -12.30 -20.49
N ASN A 547 28.39 -12.53 -21.69
CA ASN A 547 29.39 -11.67 -22.34
C ASN A 547 30.65 -11.49 -21.45
N ASN A 548 31.36 -12.60 -21.22
CA ASN A 548 32.61 -12.67 -20.47
C ASN A 548 33.60 -13.62 -21.17
N ASN A 549 34.75 -13.90 -20.55
CA ASN A 549 35.76 -14.84 -21.04
C ASN A 549 35.82 -16.11 -20.16
N LEU A 550 34.67 -16.57 -19.65
CA LEU A 550 34.57 -17.76 -18.80
C LEU A 550 34.71 -19.02 -19.66
N THR A 551 35.33 -20.04 -19.08
CA THR A 551 35.72 -21.30 -19.73
C THR A 551 35.29 -22.49 -18.88
N GLY A 552 35.52 -23.71 -19.38
CA GLY A 552 35.24 -24.95 -18.67
C GLY A 552 33.79 -25.43 -18.85
N PRO A 553 33.39 -26.49 -18.12
CA PRO A 553 32.03 -27.02 -18.20
C PRO A 553 31.02 -26.15 -17.46
N ILE A 554 29.74 -26.27 -17.84
CA ILE A 554 28.63 -25.72 -17.04
C ILE A 554 28.60 -26.48 -15.69
N PRO A 555 28.70 -25.78 -14.54
CA PRO A 555 28.79 -26.44 -13.24
C PRO A 555 27.46 -27.07 -12.85
N LEU A 556 27.46 -28.36 -12.51
CA LEU A 556 26.26 -29.08 -12.06
C LEU A 556 25.78 -28.58 -10.68
N GLU A 557 26.67 -27.89 -9.94
CA GLU A 557 26.43 -27.27 -8.65
C GLU A 557 25.31 -26.23 -8.70
N LEU A 558 25.15 -25.53 -9.82
CA LEU A 558 24.05 -24.58 -10.03
C LEU A 558 22.69 -25.28 -10.09
N ALA A 559 22.63 -26.50 -10.62
CA ALA A 559 21.38 -27.27 -10.64
C ALA A 559 20.94 -27.72 -9.24
N LYS A 560 21.85 -27.72 -8.26
CA LYS A 560 21.57 -28.09 -6.85
C LYS A 560 20.99 -26.94 -6.03
N LEU A 561 20.86 -25.74 -6.59
CA LEU A 561 20.35 -24.58 -5.87
C LEU A 561 18.80 -24.62 -5.80
N PRO A 562 18.20 -24.44 -4.61
CA PRO A 562 16.78 -24.67 -4.43
C PRO A 562 15.89 -23.56 -5.00
N ALA A 563 16.41 -22.32 -5.09
CA ALA A 563 15.65 -21.14 -5.50
C ALA A 563 16.01 -20.62 -6.90
N ILE A 564 17.00 -21.22 -7.58
CA ILE A 564 17.54 -20.68 -8.84
C ILE A 564 16.48 -20.70 -9.93
N GLY A 565 16.22 -19.52 -10.50
CA GLY A 565 15.21 -19.32 -11.53
C GLY A 565 15.80 -18.89 -12.87
N VAL A 566 16.80 -18.02 -12.85
CA VAL A 566 17.40 -17.45 -14.06
C VAL A 566 18.90 -17.65 -14.05
N ILE A 567 19.41 -18.26 -15.12
CA ILE A 567 20.83 -18.46 -15.36
C ILE A 567 21.12 -17.95 -16.78
N ASP A 568 21.92 -16.89 -16.89
CA ASP A 568 22.47 -16.45 -18.16
C ASP A 568 24.00 -16.65 -18.17
N MET A 569 24.46 -17.47 -19.13
CA MET A 569 25.87 -17.78 -19.38
C MET A 569 26.22 -17.53 -20.85
N SER A 570 25.40 -16.77 -21.56
CA SER A 570 25.58 -16.57 -23.00
C SER A 570 26.85 -15.79 -23.32
N GLN A 571 27.35 -15.91 -24.55
CA GLN A 571 28.53 -15.17 -25.04
C GLN A 571 29.76 -15.37 -24.14
N ASN A 572 30.17 -16.63 -23.98
CA ASN A 572 31.36 -17.03 -23.22
C ASN A 572 32.10 -18.13 -24.01
N SER A 573 33.03 -18.84 -23.36
CA SER A 573 33.76 -19.99 -23.92
C SER A 573 33.50 -21.27 -23.13
N PHE A 574 32.26 -21.46 -22.66
CA PHE A 574 31.86 -22.70 -21.99
C PHE A 574 31.87 -23.89 -22.97
N ILE A 575 32.34 -25.04 -22.49
CA ILE A 575 32.47 -26.29 -23.26
C ILE A 575 31.72 -27.43 -22.57
N GLY A 576 31.57 -28.58 -23.24
CA GLY A 576 30.94 -29.76 -22.65
C GLY A 576 29.44 -29.85 -22.93
N PRO A 577 28.77 -30.91 -22.44
CA PRO A 577 27.33 -31.08 -22.56
C PRO A 577 26.57 -30.26 -21.52
N ILE A 578 25.29 -29.97 -21.81
CA ILE A 578 24.36 -29.38 -20.84
C ILE A 578 24.01 -30.44 -19.79
N PRO A 579 24.24 -30.20 -18.48
CA PRO A 579 23.90 -31.16 -17.43
C PRO A 579 22.40 -31.46 -17.38
N SER A 580 22.05 -32.74 -17.31
CA SER A 580 20.65 -33.19 -17.31
C SER A 580 19.91 -32.84 -16.01
N GLU A 581 20.66 -32.59 -14.94
CA GLU A 581 20.23 -32.27 -13.59
C GLU A 581 19.41 -30.98 -13.54
N PHE A 582 19.70 -29.99 -14.40
CA PHE A 582 18.87 -28.78 -14.53
C PHE A 582 17.44 -29.10 -14.97
N GLY A 583 17.23 -30.24 -15.65
CA GLY A 583 15.90 -30.72 -16.02
C GLY A 583 15.05 -31.18 -14.84
N ASN A 584 15.66 -31.42 -13.67
CA ASN A 584 14.96 -31.78 -12.43
C ASN A 584 14.60 -30.56 -11.58
N SER A 585 15.09 -29.37 -11.93
CA SER A 585 14.75 -28.14 -11.20
C SER A 585 13.30 -27.73 -11.49
N SER A 586 12.53 -27.51 -10.42
CA SER A 586 11.16 -26.99 -10.49
C SER A 586 11.08 -25.47 -10.56
N THR A 587 12.19 -24.78 -10.26
CA THR A 587 12.26 -23.31 -10.18
C THR A 587 12.87 -22.67 -11.42
N LEU A 588 13.71 -23.41 -12.16
CA LEU A 588 14.43 -22.91 -13.32
C LEU A 588 13.47 -22.50 -14.45
N LYS A 589 13.46 -21.19 -14.74
CA LYS A 589 12.68 -20.56 -15.81
C LYS A 589 13.50 -20.33 -17.07
N LEU A 590 14.78 -19.97 -16.91
CA LEU A 590 15.68 -19.66 -18.02
C LEU A 590 17.08 -20.20 -17.76
N LEU A 591 17.60 -20.95 -18.73
CA LEU A 591 19.02 -21.28 -18.86
C LEU A 591 19.48 -20.81 -20.24
N ASN A 592 20.05 -19.61 -20.32
CA ASN A 592 20.62 -19.07 -21.54
C ASN A 592 22.10 -19.44 -21.64
N VAL A 593 22.44 -20.27 -22.60
CA VAL A 593 23.80 -20.76 -22.87
C VAL A 593 24.23 -20.45 -24.31
N SER A 594 23.54 -19.50 -24.95
CA SER A 594 23.78 -19.16 -26.35
C SER A 594 25.19 -18.58 -26.58
N TYR A 595 25.72 -18.76 -27.79
CA TYR A 595 27.04 -18.26 -28.20
C TYR A 595 28.18 -18.74 -27.28
N ASN A 596 28.34 -20.07 -27.19
CA ASN A 596 29.41 -20.77 -26.48
C ASN A 596 29.94 -21.93 -27.38
N ASP A 597 30.81 -22.77 -26.83
CA ASP A 597 31.37 -23.98 -27.45
C ASP A 597 30.74 -25.29 -26.91
N ILE A 598 29.48 -25.22 -26.51
CA ILE A 598 28.72 -26.35 -25.93
C ILE A 598 28.39 -27.37 -27.01
N TRP A 599 28.45 -28.65 -26.67
CA TRP A 599 28.23 -29.75 -27.60
C TRP A 599 27.32 -30.83 -27.04
N GLY A 600 26.79 -31.69 -27.91
CA GLY A 600 25.99 -32.85 -27.52
C GLY A 600 24.48 -32.61 -27.67
N LEU A 601 23.70 -33.48 -27.01
CA LEU A 601 22.25 -33.47 -27.07
C LEU A 601 21.69 -32.58 -25.96
N ILE A 602 20.77 -31.66 -26.30
CA ILE A 602 19.97 -30.93 -25.30
C ILE A 602 19.12 -31.96 -24.53
N PRO A 603 19.22 -32.01 -23.18
CA PRO A 603 18.50 -33.01 -22.40
C PRO A 603 16.99 -32.97 -22.65
N PRO A 604 16.32 -34.14 -22.79
CA PRO A 604 14.95 -34.22 -23.31
C PRO A 604 13.85 -33.80 -22.31
N GLN A 605 14.20 -33.42 -21.08
CA GLN A 605 13.30 -33.02 -20.01
C GLN A 605 12.42 -31.83 -20.45
N ARG A 606 11.19 -31.75 -19.90
CA ARG A 606 10.19 -30.73 -20.24
C ARG A 606 10.72 -29.31 -20.06
N THR A 607 11.52 -29.08 -19.01
CA THR A 607 12.10 -27.77 -18.66
C THR A 607 12.86 -27.16 -19.83
N PHE A 608 13.75 -27.91 -20.50
CA PHE A 608 14.51 -27.41 -21.65
C PHE A 608 13.67 -27.23 -22.92
N ARG A 609 12.66 -28.07 -23.14
CA ARG A 609 11.77 -27.96 -24.31
C ARG A 609 10.86 -26.73 -24.25
N MET A 610 10.56 -26.25 -23.05
CA MET A 610 9.76 -25.04 -22.84
C MET A 610 10.57 -23.75 -22.99
N MET A 611 11.91 -23.83 -23.00
CA MET A 611 12.77 -22.67 -23.19
C MET A 611 12.78 -22.22 -24.65
N ASP A 612 12.94 -20.92 -24.87
CA ASP A 612 13.06 -20.38 -26.22
C ASP A 612 14.33 -20.89 -26.91
N ARG A 613 14.25 -21.15 -28.21
CA ARG A 613 15.39 -21.63 -29.02
C ARG A 613 16.58 -20.68 -29.01
N SER A 614 16.36 -19.38 -28.77
CA SER A 614 17.43 -18.37 -28.67
C SER A 614 18.40 -18.68 -27.54
N ALA A 615 17.93 -19.29 -26.45
CA ALA A 615 18.74 -19.63 -25.28
C ALA A 615 19.87 -20.64 -25.59
N PHE A 616 19.81 -21.35 -26.73
CA PHE A 616 20.80 -22.37 -27.12
C PHE A 616 21.54 -22.02 -28.41
N PHE A 617 21.19 -20.91 -29.07
CA PHE A 617 21.71 -20.55 -30.39
C PHE A 617 23.22 -20.28 -30.36
N GLY A 618 23.90 -20.35 -31.50
CA GLY A 618 25.35 -20.03 -31.56
C GLY A 618 26.28 -21.10 -30.98
N ASN A 619 25.78 -22.30 -30.68
CA ASN A 619 26.58 -23.48 -30.29
C ASN A 619 26.59 -24.52 -31.44
N PRO A 620 27.63 -24.56 -32.30
CA PRO A 620 27.58 -25.34 -33.56
C PRO A 620 27.43 -26.86 -33.39
N LYS A 621 27.87 -27.40 -32.26
CA LYS A 621 27.88 -28.85 -31.96
C LYS A 621 26.71 -29.28 -31.05
N LEU A 622 25.79 -28.37 -30.75
CA LEU A 622 24.61 -28.63 -29.91
C LEU A 622 23.39 -28.94 -30.78
N CYS A 623 22.63 -29.97 -30.44
CA CYS A 623 21.44 -30.40 -31.18
C CYS A 623 20.37 -31.01 -30.26
N GLY A 624 19.14 -31.17 -30.75
CA GLY A 624 17.98 -31.63 -29.96
C GLY A 624 16.97 -30.51 -29.68
N ALA A 625 15.71 -30.85 -29.37
CA ALA A 625 14.66 -29.86 -29.12
C ALA A 625 15.01 -28.95 -27.92
N PRO A 626 14.86 -27.61 -28.00
CA PRO A 626 14.09 -26.86 -29.01
C PRO A 626 14.85 -26.49 -30.30
N LEU A 627 16.13 -26.87 -30.44
CA LEU A 627 16.89 -26.76 -31.68
C LEU A 627 16.54 -27.88 -32.68
N ARG A 628 17.28 -27.94 -33.79
CA ARG A 628 17.11 -28.99 -34.81
C ARG A 628 17.46 -30.37 -34.24
N PRO A 629 16.77 -31.44 -34.65
CA PRO A 629 17.13 -32.81 -34.28
C PRO A 629 18.58 -33.12 -34.67
N CYS A 630 19.29 -33.88 -33.82
CA CYS A 630 20.64 -34.35 -34.15
C CYS A 630 20.59 -35.24 -35.39
N HIS A 631 21.35 -34.88 -36.43
CA HIS A 631 21.46 -35.71 -37.63
C HIS A 631 22.22 -37.00 -37.29
N ARG A 632 21.63 -38.16 -37.64
CA ARG A 632 22.40 -39.38 -37.85
C ARG A 632 23.15 -39.21 -39.18
N GLU A 633 24.45 -39.47 -39.16
CA GLU A 633 25.31 -39.41 -40.35
C GLU A 633 24.73 -40.24 -41.50
N SER A 634 24.60 -39.63 -42.67
CA SER A 634 24.61 -40.35 -43.94
C SER A 634 25.17 -39.44 -45.05
N VAL A 635 26.44 -39.69 -45.38
CA VAL A 635 27.06 -39.74 -46.71
C VAL A 635 26.55 -38.76 -47.78
N ILE A 636 27.48 -37.91 -48.24
CA ILE A 636 27.43 -37.02 -49.41
C ILE A 636 27.12 -37.81 -50.69
N PRO A 637 26.55 -37.18 -51.75
CA PRO A 637 27.41 -37.02 -52.92
C PRO A 637 27.36 -35.62 -53.56
N ASN A 638 28.47 -35.37 -54.25
CA ASN A 638 28.95 -34.13 -54.81
C ASN A 638 28.14 -33.57 -55.98
N GLY A 639 28.24 -32.25 -56.13
CA GLY A 639 28.74 -31.66 -57.36
C GLY A 639 27.71 -31.20 -58.38
N LEU A 640 27.72 -29.90 -58.69
CA LEU A 640 27.72 -29.41 -60.07
C LEU A 640 28.07 -27.92 -60.12
N GLU A 641 29.28 -27.65 -60.61
CA GLU A 641 29.76 -26.34 -61.02
C GLU A 641 29.36 -26.02 -62.47
N LEU A 642 29.04 -24.73 -62.67
CA LEU A 642 29.32 -23.83 -63.80
C LEU A 642 28.67 -23.97 -65.20
N GLY A 643 28.23 -22.80 -65.70
CA GLY A 643 28.10 -22.47 -67.14
C GLY A 643 27.04 -21.39 -67.42
N SER A 644 27.33 -20.09 -67.30
CA SER A 644 27.86 -19.17 -68.34
C SER A 644 26.83 -18.62 -69.35
N ARG A 645 26.89 -17.29 -69.53
CA ARG A 645 26.39 -16.45 -70.65
C ARG A 645 24.86 -16.28 -70.83
N ARG A 646 24.20 -15.68 -69.83
CA ARG A 646 22.92 -14.94 -70.06
C ARG A 646 22.63 -13.83 -69.04
N THR A 647 23.63 -13.33 -68.33
CA THR A 647 23.44 -12.52 -67.11
C THR A 647 23.69 -11.02 -67.27
N GLN A 648 24.06 -10.53 -68.45
CA GLN A 648 24.36 -9.09 -68.63
C GLN A 648 23.15 -8.22 -69.02
N LYS A 649 22.07 -8.81 -69.55
CA LYS A 649 20.82 -8.08 -69.85
C LYS A 649 19.77 -8.13 -68.74
N LEU A 650 19.82 -9.16 -67.88
CA LEU A 650 18.96 -9.30 -66.69
C LEU A 650 19.41 -8.41 -65.52
N ALA A 651 20.71 -8.14 -65.40
CA ALA A 651 21.26 -7.28 -64.35
C ALA A 651 20.76 -5.82 -64.44
N TRP A 652 20.62 -5.26 -65.64
CA TRP A 652 20.12 -3.88 -65.82
C TRP A 652 18.63 -3.73 -65.49
N ILE A 653 17.82 -4.77 -65.76
CA ILE A 653 16.40 -4.79 -65.40
C ILE A 653 16.25 -4.95 -63.88
N LEU A 654 17.07 -5.79 -63.25
CA LEU A 654 17.10 -5.96 -61.80
C LEU A 654 17.53 -4.69 -61.06
N ILE A 655 18.44 -3.88 -61.61
CA ILE A 655 18.87 -2.61 -61.01
C ILE A 655 17.74 -1.57 -61.08
N ILE A 656 17.02 -1.47 -62.20
CA ILE A 656 15.89 -0.53 -62.33
C ILE A 656 14.72 -0.96 -61.42
N CYS A 657 14.42 -2.26 -61.36
CA CYS A 657 13.45 -2.79 -60.41
C CYS A 657 13.87 -2.58 -58.95
N ALA A 658 15.17 -2.73 -58.63
CA ALA A 658 15.68 -2.49 -57.29
C ALA A 658 15.58 -1.02 -56.89
N VAL A 659 15.81 -0.07 -57.79
CA VAL A 659 15.67 1.38 -57.52
C VAL A 659 14.20 1.78 -57.34
N ILE A 660 13.29 1.22 -58.14
CA ILE A 660 11.84 1.46 -57.99
C ILE A 660 11.33 0.84 -56.69
N VAL A 661 11.79 -0.37 -56.35
CA VAL A 661 11.48 -1.00 -55.06
C VAL A 661 12.08 -0.19 -53.91
N LEU A 662 13.29 0.36 -54.04
CA LEU A 662 13.89 1.20 -53.01
C LEU A 662 13.09 2.50 -52.81
N PHE A 663 12.60 3.11 -53.89
CA PHE A 663 11.78 4.32 -53.85
C PHE A 663 10.38 4.06 -53.27
N ILE A 664 9.75 2.94 -53.64
CA ILE A 664 8.50 2.50 -53.02
C ILE A 664 8.74 2.17 -51.55
N MET A 665 9.86 1.53 -51.21
CA MET A 665 10.23 1.24 -49.83
C MET A 665 10.53 2.50 -49.03
N THR A 666 11.12 3.55 -49.60
CA THR A 666 11.34 4.83 -48.88
C THR A 666 10.07 5.65 -48.76
N VAL A 667 9.15 5.60 -49.73
CA VAL A 667 7.82 6.23 -49.62
C VAL A 667 6.91 5.46 -48.67
N VAL A 668 6.94 4.13 -48.69
CA VAL A 668 6.24 3.27 -47.73
C VAL A 668 6.86 3.43 -46.34
N PHE A 669 8.19 3.46 -46.21
CA PHE A 669 8.86 3.71 -44.95
C PHE A 669 8.61 5.12 -44.44
N GLY A 670 8.60 6.14 -45.30
CA GLY A 670 8.26 7.52 -44.96
C GLY A 670 6.81 7.68 -44.52
N THR A 671 5.87 7.05 -45.21
CA THR A 671 4.45 7.01 -44.80
C THR A 671 4.23 6.16 -43.55
N PHE A 672 5.01 5.09 -43.35
CA PHE A 672 5.00 4.26 -42.14
C PHE A 672 5.65 4.97 -40.96
N TYR A 673 6.66 5.82 -41.19
CA TYR A 673 7.34 6.63 -40.18
C TYR A 673 6.43 7.78 -39.72
N PHE A 674 5.78 8.49 -40.66
CA PHE A 674 4.79 9.52 -40.34
C PHE A 674 3.46 8.96 -39.78
N LYS A 675 3.05 7.73 -40.13
CA LYS A 675 1.93 7.04 -39.45
C LYS A 675 2.32 6.37 -38.12
N ARG A 676 3.60 6.02 -37.89
CA ARG A 676 4.09 5.43 -36.62
C ARG A 676 4.16 6.45 -35.49
N GLY A 677 4.34 7.74 -35.79
CA GLY A 677 4.35 8.82 -34.78
C GLY A 677 3.04 9.00 -33.97
N ARG A 678 1.97 8.25 -34.29
CA ARG A 678 0.68 8.28 -33.56
C ARG A 678 0.22 6.94 -32.96
N LYS A 679 1.03 5.87 -32.99
CA LYS A 679 0.65 4.58 -32.38
C LYS A 679 1.55 4.23 -31.20
N GLY A 680 0.96 4.25 -29.99
CA GLY A 680 1.55 3.63 -28.80
C GLY A 680 1.89 4.55 -27.63
N GLN A 681 1.24 5.72 -27.49
CA GLN A 681 1.37 6.48 -26.24
C GLN A 681 0.71 5.70 -25.11
N TRP A 682 1.54 5.15 -24.22
CA TRP A 682 1.09 4.62 -22.95
C TRP A 682 0.68 5.80 -22.06
N LYS A 683 -0.50 5.68 -21.45
CA LYS A 683 -1.03 6.61 -20.46
C LYS A 683 -0.89 6.00 -19.08
N THR A 684 -0.63 6.83 -18.08
CA THR A 684 -0.56 6.42 -16.68
C THR A 684 -1.62 7.10 -15.86
N VAL A 685 -2.16 6.36 -14.90
CA VAL A 685 -3.07 6.86 -13.88
C VAL A 685 -2.53 6.36 -12.55
N ALA A 686 -2.17 7.28 -11.66
CA ALA A 686 -1.88 6.99 -10.27
C ALA A 686 -3.13 7.33 -9.44
N PHE A 687 -3.46 6.47 -8.49
CA PHE A 687 -4.49 6.79 -7.49
C PHE A 687 -3.84 7.45 -6.27
N SER A 688 -4.60 8.21 -5.49
CA SER A 688 -4.08 9.08 -4.42
C SER A 688 -3.16 8.36 -3.43
N GLY A 689 -2.08 9.06 -3.03
CA GLY A 689 -1.10 8.59 -2.03
C GLY A 689 0.20 7.98 -2.58
N LEU A 690 0.55 8.18 -3.86
CA LEU A 690 1.76 7.61 -4.47
C LEU A 690 2.57 8.59 -5.33
N PRO A 691 3.91 8.40 -5.41
CA PRO A 691 4.75 9.13 -6.36
C PRO A 691 4.32 8.86 -7.81
N GLN A 692 4.29 9.89 -8.65
CA GLN A 692 3.98 9.72 -10.07
C GLN A 692 4.98 8.75 -10.72
N PHE A 693 4.47 7.64 -11.24
CA PHE A 693 5.23 6.67 -12.02
C PHE A 693 4.78 6.71 -13.48
N THR A 694 5.72 6.54 -14.40
CA THR A 694 5.43 6.49 -15.83
C THR A 694 5.29 5.04 -16.31
N ALA A 695 4.63 4.86 -17.45
CA ALA A 695 4.51 3.54 -18.06
C ALA A 695 5.88 2.98 -18.44
N LYS A 696 6.86 3.86 -18.70
CA LYS A 696 8.25 3.45 -18.95
C LYS A 696 8.91 2.88 -17.71
N ASP A 697 8.59 3.37 -16.51
CA ASP A 697 9.14 2.89 -15.24
C ASP A 697 8.66 1.48 -14.93
N VAL A 698 7.37 1.23 -15.16
CA VAL A 698 6.77 -0.11 -15.02
C VAL A 698 7.32 -1.06 -16.07
N LEU A 699 7.41 -0.62 -17.33
CA LEU A 699 7.92 -1.44 -18.44
C LEU A 699 9.41 -1.77 -18.31
N ARG A 700 10.25 -0.85 -17.83
CA ARG A 700 11.68 -1.08 -17.58
C ARG A 700 11.94 -2.12 -16.50
N SER A 701 10.99 -2.29 -15.59
CA SER A 701 11.11 -3.22 -14.48
C SER A 701 10.77 -4.67 -14.88
N PHE A 702 10.27 -4.89 -16.10
CA PHE A 702 10.04 -6.22 -16.70
C PHE A 702 11.21 -6.60 -17.62
N ASN A 703 12.37 -6.97 -17.06
CA ASN A 703 13.59 -7.46 -17.75
C ASN A 703 14.11 -6.63 -18.97
N PRO A 704 15.42 -6.30 -19.03
CA PRO A 704 15.98 -5.41 -20.05
C PRO A 704 16.34 -6.08 -21.39
N VAL A 705 15.62 -7.14 -21.81
CA VAL A 705 15.85 -7.77 -23.12
C VAL A 705 14.71 -7.43 -24.07
N GLU A 706 15.07 -6.63 -25.08
CA GLU A 706 14.35 -6.24 -26.29
C GLU A 706 13.47 -4.96 -26.28
N VAL A 707 14.12 -3.95 -26.87
CA VAL A 707 13.62 -2.73 -27.50
C VAL A 707 12.39 -2.96 -28.39
N LEU A 708 11.33 -2.18 -28.16
CA LEU A 708 10.35 -1.69 -29.16
C LEU A 708 10.00 -2.64 -30.33
N GLN A 709 9.53 -3.85 -30.03
CA GLN A 709 8.68 -4.62 -30.93
C GLN A 709 7.98 -5.72 -30.14
N GLU A 710 6.64 -5.70 -30.20
CA GLU A 710 5.70 -6.70 -29.64
C GLU A 710 6.11 -7.35 -28.30
N ALA A 711 5.50 -6.85 -27.21
CA ALA A 711 5.70 -7.37 -25.86
C ALA A 711 5.60 -8.91 -25.83
N PRO A 712 6.56 -9.62 -25.18
CA PRO A 712 6.46 -11.06 -24.99
C PRO A 712 5.18 -11.41 -24.24
N ALA A 713 4.60 -12.58 -24.55
CA ALA A 713 3.47 -13.12 -23.81
C ALA A 713 3.91 -13.45 -22.38
N LEU A 714 3.76 -12.50 -21.44
CA LEU A 714 3.81 -12.79 -20.01
C LEU A 714 2.68 -13.79 -19.66
N PRO A 715 2.95 -14.82 -18.85
CA PRO A 715 1.90 -15.66 -18.27
C PRO A 715 0.92 -14.82 -17.44
N ASP A 716 -0.32 -15.28 -17.30
CA ASP A 716 -1.43 -14.66 -16.55
C ASP A 716 -1.17 -14.42 -15.03
N SER A 717 0.08 -14.54 -14.56
CA SER A 717 0.49 -14.43 -13.16
C SER A 717 0.85 -13.00 -12.76
N ILE A 718 0.39 -12.60 -11.57
CA ILE A 718 0.81 -11.38 -10.86
C ILE A 718 2.34 -11.39 -10.69
N CYS A 719 3.02 -10.37 -11.19
CA CYS A 719 4.47 -10.23 -11.11
C CYS A 719 4.84 -9.24 -9.99
N LYS A 720 5.75 -9.62 -9.10
CA LYS A 720 6.36 -8.69 -8.13
C LYS A 720 7.33 -7.77 -8.89
N VAL A 721 7.13 -6.47 -8.79
CA VAL A 721 7.94 -5.46 -9.46
C VAL A 721 8.39 -4.44 -8.44
N VAL A 722 9.68 -4.13 -8.43
CA VAL A 722 10.20 -3.00 -7.66
C VAL A 722 10.27 -1.82 -8.62
N LEU A 723 9.45 -0.80 -8.38
CA LEU A 723 9.48 0.42 -9.20
C LEU A 723 10.82 1.16 -8.99
N PRO A 724 11.25 2.01 -9.92
CA PRO A 724 12.46 2.85 -9.76
C PRO A 724 12.46 3.74 -8.50
N THR A 725 11.27 4.00 -7.95
CA THR A 725 11.05 4.69 -6.67
C THR A 725 11.39 3.85 -5.43
N GLY A 726 11.61 2.54 -5.58
CA GLY A 726 11.85 1.59 -4.49
C GLY A 726 10.58 0.97 -3.91
N ILE A 727 9.39 1.36 -4.38
CA ILE A 727 8.12 0.75 -3.97
C ILE A 727 7.99 -0.61 -4.63
N THR A 728 7.74 -1.63 -3.83
CA THR A 728 7.42 -2.96 -4.35
C THR A 728 5.92 -3.04 -4.62
N VAL A 729 5.56 -3.37 -5.85
CA VAL A 729 4.18 -3.47 -6.32
C VAL A 729 3.93 -4.84 -6.95
N SER A 730 2.69 -5.28 -6.88
CA SER A 730 2.19 -6.45 -7.59
C SER A 730 1.57 -6.02 -8.91
N VAL A 731 2.14 -6.40 -10.05
CA VAL A 731 1.66 -5.99 -11.37
C VAL A 731 0.90 -7.10 -12.07
N LYS A 732 -0.29 -6.76 -12.58
CA LYS A 732 -1.13 -7.67 -13.36
C LYS A 732 -1.42 -7.11 -14.75
N LYS A 733 -1.17 -7.91 -15.78
CA LYS A 733 -1.46 -7.57 -17.18
C LYS A 733 -2.92 -7.90 -17.52
N ILE A 734 -3.60 -7.01 -18.22
CA ILE A 734 -4.92 -7.24 -18.82
C ILE A 734 -4.90 -6.77 -20.28
N GLU A 735 -5.63 -7.48 -21.15
CA GLU A 735 -5.80 -7.12 -22.56
C GLU A 735 -7.25 -6.71 -22.82
N TRP A 736 -7.46 -5.73 -23.70
CA TRP A 736 -8.80 -5.24 -24.03
C TRP A 736 -8.94 -4.81 -25.49
N GLU A 737 -10.19 -4.75 -25.96
CA GLU A 737 -10.50 -4.18 -27.27
C GLU A 737 -10.50 -2.65 -27.24
N PRO A 738 -9.92 -1.96 -28.24
CA PRO A 738 -9.85 -0.50 -28.27
C PRO A 738 -11.21 0.20 -28.15
N LYS A 739 -12.30 -0.43 -28.62
CA LYS A 739 -13.66 0.13 -28.57
C LYS A 739 -14.28 0.12 -27.17
N ARG A 740 -13.76 -0.70 -26.25
CA ARG A 740 -14.31 -0.89 -24.88
C ARG A 740 -13.43 -0.30 -23.79
N MET A 741 -12.27 0.24 -24.17
CA MET A 741 -11.29 0.84 -23.26
C MET A 741 -11.93 1.85 -22.28
N GLU A 742 -12.81 2.72 -22.74
CA GLU A 742 -13.44 3.75 -21.91
C GLU A 742 -14.31 3.17 -20.77
N ILE A 743 -15.10 2.14 -21.07
CA ILE A 743 -15.97 1.48 -20.09
C ILE A 743 -15.13 0.74 -19.04
N VAL A 744 -14.08 0.05 -19.49
CA VAL A 744 -13.15 -0.67 -18.60
C VAL A 744 -12.36 0.31 -17.73
N LEU A 745 -11.91 1.44 -18.28
CA LEU A 745 -11.23 2.50 -17.51
C LEU A 745 -12.14 3.09 -16.44
N GLN A 746 -13.41 3.37 -16.72
CA GLN A 746 -14.38 3.85 -15.71
C GLN A 746 -14.61 2.83 -14.59
N PHE A 747 -14.54 1.53 -14.89
CA PHE A 747 -14.61 0.49 -13.87
C PHE A 747 -13.32 0.40 -13.04
N LEU A 748 -12.14 0.47 -13.68
CA LEU A 748 -10.86 0.46 -12.98
C LEU A 748 -10.65 1.70 -12.10
N HIS A 749 -11.15 2.88 -12.50
CA HIS A 749 -11.15 4.07 -11.63
C HIS A 749 -12.01 3.85 -10.38
N ARG A 750 -13.14 3.14 -10.49
CA ARG A 750 -13.96 2.77 -9.33
C ARG A 750 -13.22 1.80 -8.40
N MET A 751 -12.57 0.78 -8.96
CA MET A 751 -11.72 -0.13 -8.18
C MET A 751 -10.56 0.61 -7.51
N GLY A 752 -9.94 1.56 -8.22
CA GLY A 752 -8.86 2.41 -7.71
C GLY A 752 -9.25 3.29 -6.53
N ASN A 753 -10.55 3.59 -6.38
CA ASN A 753 -11.10 4.38 -5.27
C ASN A 753 -11.65 3.51 -4.13
N ALA A 754 -11.70 2.19 -4.28
CA ALA A 754 -12.09 1.29 -3.20
C ALA A 754 -10.93 1.16 -2.19
N ARG A 755 -11.20 1.48 -0.92
CA ARG A 755 -10.23 1.43 0.19
C ARG A 755 -10.87 0.73 1.38
N HIS A 756 -10.29 -0.37 1.82
CA HIS A 756 -10.76 -1.16 2.96
C HIS A 756 -9.63 -2.05 3.49
N ASN A 757 -9.54 -2.25 4.81
CA ASN A 757 -8.44 -2.98 5.49
C ASN A 757 -8.33 -4.48 5.16
N ASN A 758 -9.28 -5.03 4.42
CA ASN A 758 -9.28 -6.43 3.97
C ASN A 758 -9.34 -6.54 2.44
N LEU A 759 -8.98 -5.48 1.71
CA LEU A 759 -8.86 -5.45 0.26
C LEU A 759 -7.47 -5.00 -0.14
N THR A 760 -6.94 -5.56 -1.23
CA THR A 760 -5.67 -5.10 -1.79
C THR A 760 -5.88 -3.79 -2.56
N THR A 761 -5.06 -2.78 -2.27
CA THR A 761 -5.17 -1.46 -2.90
C THR A 761 -4.70 -1.51 -4.35
N LEU A 762 -5.52 -1.02 -5.28
CA LEU A 762 -5.07 -0.68 -6.63
C LEU A 762 -4.38 0.68 -6.59
N LEU A 763 -3.07 0.66 -6.78
CA LEU A 763 -2.15 1.79 -6.69
C LEU A 763 -2.16 2.65 -7.95
N GLY A 764 -2.35 2.03 -9.12
CA GLY A 764 -2.51 2.74 -10.37
C GLY A 764 -2.48 1.81 -11.58
N MET A 765 -2.43 2.38 -12.77
CA MET A 765 -2.40 1.61 -14.01
C MET A 765 -1.61 2.31 -15.11
N CYS A 766 -1.00 1.51 -15.98
CA CYS A 766 -0.37 1.95 -17.22
C CYS A 766 -1.09 1.28 -18.38
N TYR A 767 -1.59 2.04 -19.35
CA TYR A 767 -2.39 1.46 -20.42
C TYR A 767 -2.19 2.09 -21.79
N ASN A 768 -2.52 1.32 -22.83
CA ASN A 768 -2.59 1.78 -24.20
C ASN A 768 -3.90 1.29 -24.86
N SER A 769 -4.01 1.41 -26.19
CA SER A 769 -5.24 1.04 -26.90
C SER A 769 -5.58 -0.46 -26.88
N ARG A 770 -4.70 -1.34 -26.39
CA ARG A 770 -4.87 -2.80 -26.40
C ARG A 770 -4.56 -3.49 -25.05
N LEU A 771 -3.74 -2.87 -24.22
CA LEU A 771 -3.16 -3.49 -23.03
C LEU A 771 -3.22 -2.53 -21.83
N ALA A 772 -3.35 -3.08 -20.64
CA ALA A 772 -3.09 -2.38 -19.40
C ALA A 772 -2.32 -3.24 -18.39
N TYR A 773 -1.46 -2.57 -17.63
CA TYR A 773 -0.81 -3.07 -16.44
C TYR A 773 -1.45 -2.41 -15.23
N LEU A 774 -2.01 -3.22 -14.34
CA LEU A 774 -2.58 -2.79 -13.07
C LEU A 774 -1.54 -2.99 -11.97
N LEU A 775 -1.29 -1.96 -11.18
CA LEU A 775 -0.33 -1.98 -10.09
C LEU A 775 -1.09 -2.04 -8.77
N TYR A 776 -0.79 -3.04 -7.95
CA TYR A 776 -1.37 -3.25 -6.62
C TYR A 776 -0.30 -3.18 -5.54
N ASP A 777 -0.71 -3.00 -4.29
CA ASP A 777 0.18 -3.19 -3.14
C ASP A 777 0.82 -4.59 -3.18
N TYR A 778 2.08 -4.64 -2.76
CA TYR A 778 2.76 -5.91 -2.56
C TYR A 778 2.45 -6.46 -1.16
N LEU A 779 1.81 -7.61 -1.11
CA LEU A 779 1.52 -8.34 0.12
C LEU A 779 2.60 -9.42 0.30
N PRO A 780 3.49 -9.29 1.30
CA PRO A 780 4.69 -10.14 1.42
C PRO A 780 4.37 -11.54 1.95
N ASN A 781 3.23 -11.74 2.60
CA ASN A 781 2.83 -13.03 3.14
C ASN A 781 1.99 -13.80 2.10
N GLU A 782 2.37 -15.05 1.85
CA GLU A 782 1.73 -15.98 0.89
C GLU A 782 0.21 -16.10 1.04
N ASN A 783 -0.46 -16.68 0.04
CA ASN A 783 -1.92 -16.81 0.04
C ASN A 783 -2.45 -17.86 1.04
N LEU A 784 -3.76 -17.82 1.29
CA LEU A 784 -4.45 -18.72 2.20
C LEU A 784 -4.28 -20.19 1.79
N SER A 785 -4.36 -20.55 0.50
CA SER A 785 -4.22 -21.95 0.07
C SER A 785 -2.86 -22.59 0.40
N GLU A 786 -1.77 -21.82 0.41
CA GLU A 786 -0.46 -22.32 0.83
C GLU A 786 -0.38 -22.44 2.35
N LYS A 787 -0.91 -21.44 3.07
CA LYS A 787 -0.81 -21.39 4.54
C LYS A 787 -1.93 -22.10 5.30
N ILE A 788 -2.94 -22.68 4.63
CA ILE A 788 -4.09 -23.34 5.28
C ILE A 788 -3.76 -24.72 5.85
N ARG A 789 -2.69 -25.34 5.35
CA ARG A 789 -2.18 -26.65 5.81
C ARG A 789 -1.38 -26.58 7.10
N MET A 790 -0.98 -25.38 7.52
CA MET A 790 -0.34 -25.14 8.82
C MET A 790 -1.40 -25.13 9.92
N LYS A 791 -1.20 -25.93 10.98
CA LYS A 791 -2.13 -26.00 12.11
C LYS A 791 -2.16 -24.64 12.83
N ARG A 792 -3.34 -24.01 12.90
CA ARG A 792 -3.56 -22.71 13.56
C ARG A 792 -4.51 -22.86 14.74
N ASP A 793 -4.32 -22.01 15.74
CA ASP A 793 -5.28 -21.87 16.84
C ASP A 793 -6.61 -21.28 16.35
N TRP A 794 -7.68 -21.60 17.09
CA TRP A 794 -9.03 -21.20 16.74
C TRP A 794 -9.22 -19.67 16.58
N PRO A 795 -8.67 -18.81 17.47
CA PRO A 795 -8.80 -17.35 17.33
C PRO A 795 -8.24 -16.82 16.00
N THR A 796 -7.13 -17.38 15.53
CA THR A 796 -6.53 -16.99 14.24
C THR A 796 -7.42 -17.41 13.08
N LYS A 797 -7.99 -18.62 13.10
CA LYS A 797 -8.92 -19.10 12.06
C LYS A 797 -10.18 -18.23 11.99
N TYR A 798 -10.75 -17.92 13.15
CA TYR A 798 -11.93 -17.08 13.25
C TYR A 798 -11.67 -15.65 12.74
N LYS A 799 -10.49 -15.09 13.07
CA LYS A 799 -10.04 -13.78 12.56
C LYS A 799 -9.96 -13.75 11.02
N ILE A 800 -9.44 -14.82 10.41
CA ILE A 800 -9.37 -14.94 8.94
C ILE A 800 -10.75 -14.93 8.31
N VAL A 801 -11.67 -15.76 8.83
CA VAL A 801 -13.06 -15.85 8.33
C VAL A 801 -13.76 -14.50 8.42
N ILE A 802 -13.60 -13.78 9.53
CA ILE A 802 -14.18 -12.44 9.70
C ILE A 802 -13.56 -11.42 8.74
N GLY A 803 -12.23 -11.42 8.57
CA GLY A 803 -11.57 -10.46 7.68
C GLY A 803 -12.01 -10.62 6.22
N ILE A 804 -12.15 -11.87 5.74
CA ILE A 804 -12.70 -12.17 4.41
C ILE A 804 -14.15 -11.67 4.31
N ALA A 805 -14.98 -11.94 5.32
CA ALA A 805 -16.37 -11.52 5.35
C ALA A 805 -16.55 -9.99 5.30
N ARG A 806 -15.70 -9.24 6.02
CA ARG A 806 -15.69 -7.77 6.01
C ARG A 806 -15.34 -7.23 4.62
N GLY A 807 -14.28 -7.76 4.00
CA GLY A 807 -13.88 -7.38 2.63
C GLY A 807 -14.98 -7.62 1.60
N LEU A 808 -15.64 -8.78 1.63
CA LEU A 808 -16.74 -9.09 0.72
C LEU A 808 -17.98 -8.24 0.99
N CYS A 809 -18.31 -7.98 2.26
CA CYS A 809 -19.45 -7.14 2.63
C CYS A 809 -19.28 -5.71 2.08
N PHE A 810 -18.09 -5.14 2.24
CA PHE A 810 -17.73 -3.84 1.69
C PHE A 810 -17.91 -3.79 0.16
N LEU A 811 -17.37 -4.78 -0.55
CA LEU A 811 -17.48 -4.87 -2.01
C LEU A 811 -18.94 -4.99 -2.50
N HIS A 812 -19.75 -5.78 -1.79
CA HIS A 812 -21.13 -6.06 -2.18
C HIS A 812 -22.13 -4.96 -1.80
N HIS A 813 -21.91 -4.25 -0.69
CA HIS A 813 -22.92 -3.36 -0.10
C HIS A 813 -22.45 -1.91 0.09
N GLU A 814 -21.16 -1.66 0.22
CA GLU A 814 -20.61 -0.31 0.48
C GLU A 814 -20.03 0.35 -0.78
N CYS A 815 -19.62 -0.45 -1.76
CA CYS A 815 -19.29 0.04 -3.10
C CYS A 815 -20.56 0.29 -3.92
N TYR A 816 -20.70 1.47 -4.55
CA TYR A 816 -21.80 1.76 -5.48
C TYR A 816 -21.29 2.09 -6.90
N PRO A 817 -21.74 1.36 -7.94
CA PRO A 817 -22.50 0.10 -7.87
C PRO A 817 -21.66 -1.04 -7.25
N ALA A 818 -22.30 -2.02 -6.60
CA ALA A 818 -21.64 -3.17 -5.97
C ALA A 818 -20.57 -3.81 -6.87
N ILE A 819 -19.44 -4.23 -6.32
CA ILE A 819 -18.35 -4.84 -7.09
C ILE A 819 -18.31 -6.32 -6.71
N PRO A 820 -18.74 -7.25 -7.58
CA PRO A 820 -18.51 -8.67 -7.31
C PRO A 820 -17.01 -8.95 -7.33
N HIS A 821 -16.54 -9.83 -6.45
CA HIS A 821 -15.19 -10.37 -6.52
C HIS A 821 -15.04 -11.23 -7.78
N GLY A 822 -16.01 -12.11 -8.05
CA GLY A 822 -16.16 -12.89 -9.28
C GLY A 822 -15.24 -14.12 -9.39
N ASN A 823 -14.16 -14.18 -8.61
CA ASN A 823 -13.18 -15.28 -8.60
C ASN A 823 -12.63 -15.50 -7.17
N LEU A 824 -13.54 -15.56 -6.20
CA LEU A 824 -13.18 -15.80 -4.81
C LEU A 824 -12.75 -17.27 -4.60
N LYS A 825 -11.54 -17.48 -4.10
CA LYS A 825 -10.95 -18.79 -3.75
C LYS A 825 -9.79 -18.58 -2.76
N ALA A 826 -9.36 -19.62 -2.05
CA ALA A 826 -8.28 -19.53 -1.07
C ALA A 826 -6.95 -18.97 -1.66
N SER A 827 -6.63 -19.25 -2.94
CA SER A 827 -5.43 -18.68 -3.57
C SER A 827 -5.51 -17.17 -3.83
N ASN A 828 -6.70 -16.57 -3.72
CA ASN A 828 -6.96 -15.15 -3.95
C ASN A 828 -7.22 -14.39 -2.64
N ILE A 829 -6.84 -14.99 -1.50
CA ILE A 829 -6.80 -14.34 -0.20
C ILE A 829 -5.33 -14.30 0.22
N MET A 830 -4.74 -13.11 0.24
CA MET A 830 -3.35 -12.88 0.62
C MET A 830 -3.27 -12.35 2.04
N PHE A 831 -2.10 -12.42 2.67
CA PHE A 831 -1.89 -11.88 4.00
C PHE A 831 -0.94 -10.67 3.93
N ASP A 832 -1.21 -9.65 4.74
CA ASP A 832 -0.27 -8.55 4.97
C ASP A 832 0.79 -8.94 6.03
N GLU A 833 1.68 -8.02 6.36
CA GLU A 833 2.72 -8.19 7.39
C GLU A 833 2.17 -8.61 8.77
N ASN A 834 0.92 -8.24 9.09
CA ASN A 834 0.25 -8.54 10.35
C ASN A 834 -0.62 -9.81 10.31
N MET A 835 -0.52 -10.61 9.24
CA MET A 835 -1.35 -11.79 8.98
C MET A 835 -2.86 -11.47 8.90
N GLU A 836 -3.24 -10.25 8.52
CA GLU A 836 -4.62 -9.89 8.17
C GLU A 836 -4.94 -10.33 6.74
N PRO A 837 -6.11 -10.99 6.51
CA PRO A 837 -6.49 -11.43 5.19
C PRO A 837 -6.93 -10.26 4.31
N HIS A 838 -6.45 -10.26 3.07
CA HIS A 838 -6.75 -9.28 2.04
C HIS A 838 -7.27 -9.98 0.79
N LEU A 839 -8.43 -9.54 0.28
CA LEU A 839 -8.95 -10.00 -1.01
C LEU A 839 -8.14 -9.38 -2.13
N VAL A 840 -7.57 -10.22 -3.01
CA VAL A 840 -6.90 -9.79 -4.25
C VAL A 840 -7.78 -10.10 -5.46
N GLU A 841 -7.50 -9.43 -6.58
CA GLU A 841 -8.11 -9.74 -7.89
C GLU A 841 -9.63 -9.53 -8.00
N TYR A 842 -10.26 -8.83 -7.05
CA TYR A 842 -11.70 -8.54 -7.10
C TYR A 842 -12.07 -7.74 -8.35
N GLY A 843 -13.22 -8.02 -8.96
CA GLY A 843 -13.73 -7.29 -10.13
C GLY A 843 -13.05 -7.60 -11.48
N LEU A 844 -11.96 -8.38 -11.51
CA LEU A 844 -11.23 -8.68 -12.74
C LEU A 844 -11.98 -9.62 -13.69
N LYS A 845 -12.80 -10.53 -13.17
CA LYS A 845 -13.63 -11.43 -14.01
C LYS A 845 -14.64 -10.66 -14.84
N SER A 846 -15.27 -9.63 -14.26
CA SER A 846 -16.21 -8.77 -14.98
C SER A 846 -15.50 -8.00 -16.11
N ILE A 847 -14.20 -7.68 -15.97
CA ILE A 847 -13.37 -7.07 -17.04
C ILE A 847 -13.08 -8.07 -18.18
N VAL A 848 -12.75 -9.33 -17.85
CA VAL A 848 -12.45 -10.39 -18.83
C VAL A 848 -13.70 -10.88 -19.56
N GLN A 849 -14.85 -10.98 -18.89
CA GLN A 849 -16.12 -11.33 -19.55
C GLN A 849 -16.63 -10.21 -20.47
N SER A 850 -16.37 -8.94 -20.11
CA SER A 850 -16.64 -7.78 -20.96
C SER A 850 -15.84 -7.78 -22.27
N THR A 851 -14.75 -8.56 -22.35
CA THR A 851 -13.92 -8.70 -23.55
C THR A 851 -14.26 -9.95 -24.38
N SER A 852 -14.91 -10.98 -23.80
CA SER A 852 -15.26 -12.23 -24.50
C SER A 852 -16.71 -12.34 -25.02
N LEU A 853 -17.66 -11.54 -24.52
CA LEU A 853 -19.10 -11.77 -24.73
C LEU A 853 -19.70 -11.31 -26.08
N PHE A 854 -18.92 -10.99 -27.12
CA PHE A 854 -19.48 -10.60 -28.43
C PHE A 854 -19.06 -11.45 -29.64
N GLN A 855 -18.53 -12.66 -29.39
CA GLN A 855 -18.44 -13.68 -30.45
C GLN A 855 -19.79 -14.37 -30.75
N ALA A 856 -20.87 -14.04 -30.03
CA ALA A 856 -22.23 -14.52 -30.33
C ALA A 856 -23.15 -13.34 -30.75
N LYS A 857 -23.96 -13.59 -31.78
CA LYS A 857 -24.77 -12.65 -32.57
C LYS A 857 -25.69 -11.70 -31.77
N ASN A 858 -25.82 -10.47 -32.30
CA ASN A 858 -26.92 -9.51 -32.17
C ASN A 858 -28.17 -9.96 -31.38
N THR A 859 -28.40 -9.40 -30.19
CA THR A 859 -29.75 -9.08 -29.69
C THR A 859 -29.67 -8.02 -28.57
N LYS A 860 -30.81 -7.33 -28.33
CA LYS A 860 -30.98 -6.08 -27.54
C LYS A 860 -30.44 -6.17 -26.09
N GLU A 861 -29.41 -5.38 -25.78
CA GLU A 861 -28.82 -5.28 -24.45
C GLU A 861 -29.35 -4.08 -23.63
N THR A 862 -30.26 -4.35 -22.70
CA THR A 862 -30.38 -3.57 -21.44
C THR A 862 -30.71 -4.45 -20.23
N GLY A 863 -31.01 -5.75 -20.40
CA GLY A 863 -31.40 -6.66 -19.32
C GLY A 863 -30.32 -7.63 -18.80
N GLU A 864 -29.45 -8.15 -19.68
CA GLU A 864 -28.53 -9.27 -19.39
C GLU A 864 -27.34 -8.91 -18.47
N PHE A 865 -26.92 -7.64 -18.44
CA PHE A 865 -25.78 -7.21 -17.62
C PHE A 865 -26.12 -7.19 -16.12
N SER A 866 -27.40 -6.98 -15.76
CA SER A 866 -27.84 -6.94 -14.35
C SER A 866 -28.04 -8.33 -13.73
N THR A 867 -28.41 -9.32 -14.54
CA THR A 867 -28.60 -10.72 -14.12
C THR A 867 -27.26 -11.39 -13.88
N THR A 868 -26.30 -11.22 -14.80
CA THR A 868 -24.94 -11.77 -14.66
C THR A 868 -24.24 -11.26 -13.41
N LYS A 869 -24.39 -9.97 -13.09
CA LYS A 869 -23.82 -9.37 -11.88
C LYS A 869 -24.42 -9.91 -10.57
N LYS A 870 -25.72 -10.18 -10.56
CA LYS A 870 -26.38 -10.83 -9.40
C LYS A 870 -25.91 -12.26 -9.20
N GLU A 871 -25.64 -12.98 -10.28
CA GLU A 871 -25.05 -14.33 -10.23
C GLU A 871 -23.61 -14.30 -9.71
N GLU A 872 -22.78 -13.34 -10.12
CA GLU A 872 -21.41 -13.20 -9.58
C GLU A 872 -21.41 -12.89 -8.08
N LEU A 873 -22.27 -11.97 -7.62
CA LEU A 873 -22.42 -11.67 -6.19
C LEU A 873 -22.88 -12.90 -5.40
N TYR A 874 -23.78 -13.71 -5.97
CA TYR A 874 -24.21 -14.97 -5.36
C TYR A 874 -23.07 -16.00 -5.29
N MET A 875 -22.29 -16.14 -6.36
CA MET A 875 -21.16 -17.07 -6.40
C MET A 875 -20.05 -16.68 -5.41
N ASP A 876 -19.82 -15.39 -5.16
CA ASP A 876 -18.90 -14.96 -4.12
C ASP A 876 -19.33 -15.45 -2.73
N ILE A 877 -20.63 -15.40 -2.42
CA ILE A 877 -21.17 -15.85 -1.14
C ILE A 877 -21.07 -17.38 -1.02
N TYR A 878 -21.38 -18.10 -2.10
CA TYR A 878 -21.21 -19.55 -2.15
C TYR A 878 -19.74 -19.96 -1.91
N ASN A 879 -18.81 -19.34 -2.63
CA ASN A 879 -17.38 -19.60 -2.50
C ASN A 879 -16.82 -19.19 -1.14
N PHE A 880 -17.40 -18.16 -0.50
CA PHE A 880 -17.05 -17.80 0.87
C PHE A 880 -17.39 -18.93 1.84
N GLY A 881 -18.56 -19.57 1.69
CA GLY A 881 -18.92 -20.73 2.50
C GLY A 881 -17.98 -21.93 2.31
N GLU A 882 -17.53 -22.19 1.08
CA GLU A 882 -16.49 -23.21 0.79
C GLU A 882 -15.16 -22.89 1.49
N ILE A 883 -14.71 -21.63 1.44
CA ILE A 883 -13.46 -21.21 2.10
C ILE A 883 -13.56 -21.36 3.61
N ILE A 884 -14.73 -21.08 4.22
CA ILE A 884 -14.91 -21.34 5.65
C ILE A 884 -14.67 -22.82 5.96
N LEU A 885 -15.27 -23.74 5.20
CA LEU A 885 -15.10 -25.18 5.41
C LEU A 885 -13.63 -25.62 5.24
N GLU A 886 -12.94 -25.04 4.26
CA GLU A 886 -11.52 -25.27 4.04
C GLU A 886 -10.69 -24.82 5.25
N VAL A 887 -10.99 -23.64 5.83
CA VAL A 887 -10.28 -23.09 7.02
C VAL A 887 -10.55 -23.92 8.27
N LEU A 888 -11.81 -24.33 8.47
CA LEU A 888 -12.21 -25.15 9.62
C LEU A 888 -11.47 -26.50 9.65
N THR A 889 -11.24 -27.08 8.48
CA THR A 889 -10.64 -28.42 8.30
C THR A 889 -9.14 -28.42 7.96
N ASN A 890 -8.46 -27.28 8.11
CA ASN A 890 -7.03 -27.12 7.75
C ASN A 890 -6.72 -27.56 6.31
N GLY A 891 -7.63 -27.31 5.38
CA GLY A 891 -7.47 -27.64 3.95
C GLY A 891 -7.75 -29.10 3.57
N ARG A 892 -8.35 -29.90 4.46
CA ARG A 892 -8.73 -31.29 4.15
C ARG A 892 -9.96 -31.39 3.26
N LEU A 893 -10.92 -30.48 3.43
CA LEU A 893 -12.17 -30.46 2.67
C LEU A 893 -12.14 -29.30 1.65
N VAL A 894 -11.84 -29.61 0.39
CA VAL A 894 -11.90 -28.68 -0.75
C VAL A 894 -13.09 -29.08 -1.63
N ASN A 895 -13.99 -28.14 -1.97
CA ASN A 895 -15.25 -28.37 -2.71
C ASN A 895 -16.28 -29.24 -1.97
N ALA A 896 -16.48 -28.99 -0.67
CA ALA A 896 -17.08 -29.93 0.26
C ALA A 896 -18.58 -29.72 0.52
N ALA A 897 -19.21 -28.62 0.09
CA ALA A 897 -20.66 -28.43 0.32
C ALA A 897 -21.51 -29.55 -0.29
N SER A 898 -21.06 -30.14 -1.40
CA SER A 898 -21.72 -31.29 -2.02
C SER A 898 -21.62 -32.60 -1.22
N SER A 899 -20.57 -32.73 -0.39
CA SER A 899 -20.26 -33.94 0.40
C SER A 899 -20.77 -33.84 1.84
N ILE A 900 -20.88 -32.62 2.37
CA ILE A 900 -21.26 -32.31 3.76
C ILE A 900 -22.79 -32.32 3.95
N SER A 901 -23.57 -32.08 2.90
CA SER A 901 -25.05 -32.04 2.97
C SER A 901 -25.71 -33.34 3.47
N ASN A 902 -25.02 -34.49 3.34
CA ASN A 902 -25.51 -35.80 3.78
C ASN A 902 -24.95 -36.28 5.13
N THR A 903 -24.06 -35.50 5.75
CA THR A 903 -23.41 -35.88 7.02
C THR A 903 -24.10 -35.19 8.21
N PRO A 904 -24.51 -35.89 9.27
CA PRO A 904 -25.12 -35.29 10.45
C PRO A 904 -24.24 -34.18 11.05
N LYS A 905 -24.84 -33.03 11.37
CA LYS A 905 -24.14 -31.83 11.87
C LYS A 905 -23.32 -32.11 13.12
N GLU A 906 -23.80 -32.98 14.01
CA GLU A 906 -23.12 -33.35 15.25
C GLU A 906 -21.80 -34.10 15.00
N ILE A 907 -21.70 -34.86 13.90
CA ILE A 907 -20.49 -35.60 13.53
C ILE A 907 -19.44 -34.63 12.99
N LEU A 908 -19.83 -33.70 12.11
CA LEU A 908 -18.96 -32.64 11.57
C LEU A 908 -18.41 -31.74 12.67
N ILE A 909 -19.25 -31.31 13.61
CA ILE A 909 -18.82 -30.48 14.76
C ILE A 909 -17.78 -31.25 15.60
N ARG A 910 -17.97 -32.56 15.81
CA ARG A 910 -17.03 -33.38 16.56
C ARG A 910 -15.68 -33.55 15.83
N GLU A 911 -15.71 -33.81 14.54
CA GLU A 911 -14.49 -33.94 13.72
C GLU A 911 -13.71 -32.63 13.65
N ILE A 912 -14.39 -31.51 13.38
CA ILE A 912 -13.78 -30.17 13.36
C ILE A 912 -13.26 -29.79 14.74
N SER A 913 -13.98 -30.09 15.83
CA SER A 913 -13.52 -29.80 17.19
C SER A 913 -12.24 -30.58 17.54
N ASN A 914 -12.17 -31.85 17.12
CA ASN A 914 -10.99 -32.69 17.33
C ASN A 914 -9.79 -32.21 16.50
N GLU A 915 -10.01 -31.78 15.24
CA GLU A 915 -8.95 -31.27 14.37
C GLU A 915 -8.34 -29.93 14.85
N ASN A 916 -9.09 -29.18 15.66
CA ASN A 916 -8.66 -27.90 16.22
C ASN A 916 -8.09 -28.01 17.65
N ASP A 917 -7.86 -29.22 18.16
CA ASP A 917 -7.36 -29.51 19.54
C ASP A 917 -8.18 -28.82 20.65
N ILE A 918 -9.50 -28.71 20.49
CA ILE A 918 -10.35 -28.04 21.48
C ILE A 918 -10.85 -29.05 22.51
N ASP A 919 -10.13 -29.13 23.64
CA ASP A 919 -10.53 -29.93 24.79
C ASP A 919 -11.60 -29.20 25.63
N SER A 920 -12.81 -29.75 25.66
CA SER A 920 -13.88 -29.54 26.67
C SER A 920 -14.36 -28.11 27.03
N SER A 921 -13.90 -27.04 26.36
CA SER A 921 -14.46 -25.69 26.50
C SER A 921 -15.79 -25.58 25.72
N ASN A 922 -16.91 -25.30 26.40
CA ASN A 922 -18.22 -25.06 25.77
C ASN A 922 -18.21 -23.81 24.86
N SER A 923 -17.26 -22.91 25.07
CA SER A 923 -17.19 -21.60 24.44
C SER A 923 -16.84 -21.69 22.95
N PHE A 924 -15.71 -22.32 22.62
CA PHE A 924 -15.25 -22.44 21.23
C PHE A 924 -16.08 -23.42 20.40
N LYS A 925 -16.79 -24.36 21.04
CA LYS A 925 -17.72 -25.27 20.35
C LYS A 925 -18.92 -24.54 19.77
N GLU A 926 -19.48 -23.57 20.50
CA GLU A 926 -20.58 -22.75 19.98
C GLU A 926 -20.10 -21.78 18.89
N GLU A 927 -18.89 -21.23 19.01
CA GLU A 927 -18.28 -20.43 17.92
C GLU A 927 -18.05 -21.28 16.66
N ILE A 928 -17.51 -22.51 16.78
CA ILE A 928 -17.36 -23.44 15.65
C ILE A 928 -18.72 -23.76 15.02
N ARG A 929 -19.72 -24.02 15.84
CA ARG A 929 -21.08 -24.31 15.39
C ARG A 929 -21.65 -23.15 14.58
N LEU A 930 -21.52 -21.92 15.07
CA LEU A 930 -21.99 -20.72 14.37
C LEU A 930 -21.24 -20.49 13.06
N VAL A 931 -19.91 -20.63 13.05
CA VAL A 931 -19.11 -20.50 11.82
C VAL A 931 -19.49 -21.57 10.79
N LEU A 932 -19.75 -22.81 11.23
CA LEU A 932 -20.23 -23.89 10.38
C LEU A 932 -21.65 -23.64 9.86
N GLU A 933 -22.55 -23.08 10.68
CA GLU A 933 -23.90 -22.69 10.24
C GLU A 933 -23.86 -21.59 9.17
N VAL A 934 -22.95 -20.62 9.30
CA VAL A 934 -22.74 -19.60 8.27
C VAL A 934 -22.19 -20.22 6.99
N ALA A 935 -21.23 -21.15 7.08
CA ALA A 935 -20.69 -21.85 5.93
C ALA A 935 -21.79 -22.62 5.16
N LEU A 936 -22.66 -23.32 5.89
CA LEU A 936 -23.80 -24.04 5.33
C LEU A 936 -24.84 -23.09 4.74
N LEU A 937 -25.13 -21.97 5.42
CA LEU A 937 -26.07 -20.95 4.93
C LEU A 937 -25.59 -20.35 3.60
N CYS A 938 -24.30 -20.00 3.52
CA CYS A 938 -23.65 -19.48 2.33
C CYS A 938 -23.68 -20.46 1.15
N THR A 939 -23.58 -21.77 1.42
CA THR A 939 -23.53 -22.82 0.38
C THR A 939 -24.90 -23.34 -0.05
N THR A 940 -25.95 -23.13 0.74
CA THR A 940 -27.31 -23.68 0.48
C THR A 940 -28.38 -22.63 0.20
N SER A 941 -28.17 -21.35 0.54
CA SER A 941 -29.18 -20.28 0.43
C SER A 941 -28.67 -19.06 -0.33
N ARG A 942 -29.60 -18.20 -0.81
CA ARG A 942 -29.27 -16.87 -1.37
C ARG A 942 -29.17 -15.81 -0.25
N ALA A 943 -28.40 -16.09 0.79
CA ALA A 943 -28.14 -15.12 1.87
C ALA A 943 -27.35 -13.92 1.33
N SER A 944 -27.44 -12.76 2.00
CA SER A 944 -26.57 -11.62 1.71
C SER A 944 -25.28 -11.70 2.53
N MET A 945 -24.19 -11.12 2.02
CA MET A 945 -22.92 -11.08 2.77
C MET A 945 -23.05 -10.28 4.09
N LYS A 946 -23.98 -9.33 4.14
CA LYS A 946 -24.30 -8.55 5.35
C LYS A 946 -24.90 -9.44 6.45
N ASP A 947 -25.74 -10.41 6.09
CA ASP A 947 -26.34 -11.36 7.02
C ASP A 947 -25.30 -12.36 7.55
N ALA A 948 -24.46 -12.88 6.65
CA ALA A 948 -23.37 -13.80 7.02
C ALA A 948 -22.35 -13.14 7.97
N LEU A 949 -21.94 -11.89 7.69
CA LEU A 949 -21.05 -11.14 8.57
C LEU A 949 -21.70 -10.83 9.94
N LYS A 950 -23.00 -10.55 9.97
CA LYS A 950 -23.76 -10.32 11.20
C LYS A 950 -23.81 -11.58 12.08
N MET A 951 -24.05 -12.75 11.48
CA MET A 951 -24.03 -14.04 12.18
C MET A 951 -22.64 -14.39 12.72
N LEU A 952 -21.59 -14.19 11.92
CA LEU A 952 -20.21 -14.43 12.35
C LEU A 952 -19.82 -13.52 13.51
N SER A 953 -20.16 -12.24 13.45
CA SER A 953 -19.78 -11.25 14.47
C SER A 953 -20.55 -11.38 15.79
N GLY A 954 -21.63 -12.16 15.81
CA GLY A 954 -22.46 -12.41 16.99
C GLY A 954 -21.92 -13.47 17.97
N SER A 955 -20.84 -14.20 17.65
CA SER A 955 -20.38 -15.35 18.47
C SER A 955 -19.58 -14.98 19.74
N LYS A 956 -19.01 -13.78 19.82
CA LYS A 956 -18.23 -13.36 21.01
C LYS A 956 -19.06 -13.09 22.27
N SER A 957 -20.39 -13.15 22.20
CA SER A 957 -21.29 -12.86 23.32
C SER A 957 -21.80 -14.10 24.08
N GLN A 958 -21.38 -15.33 23.72
CA GLN A 958 -21.89 -16.56 24.37
C GLN A 958 -20.87 -17.39 25.16
N THR A 959 -19.63 -16.92 25.36
CA THR A 959 -18.54 -17.78 25.82
C THR A 959 -18.09 -17.64 27.29
N ASN A 960 -18.73 -16.81 28.12
CA ASN A 960 -18.40 -16.73 29.56
C ASN A 960 -19.63 -16.85 30.47
N GLY A 961 -20.24 -18.04 30.51
CA GLY A 961 -21.32 -18.35 31.43
C GLY A 961 -21.41 -19.85 31.72
N ASN A 962 -20.45 -20.38 32.46
CA ASN A 962 -20.66 -21.51 33.39
C ASN A 962 -19.38 -21.75 34.22
N GLY A 963 -19.39 -21.30 35.46
CA GLY A 963 -18.33 -21.50 36.43
C GLY A 963 -18.59 -20.72 37.70
N THR A 964 -19.37 -21.35 38.60
CA THR A 964 -19.73 -21.00 39.99
C THR A 964 -20.62 -19.79 40.23
#